data_AF-A0A365NJ85-F1
#
_entry.id   AF-A0A365NJ85-F1
#
_cell.length_a   1.000
_cell.length_b   1.000
_cell.length_c   1.000
_cell.angle_alpha   90.00
_cell.angle_beta   90.00
_cell.angle_gamma   90.00
#
_symmetry.space_group_name_H-M   'P 1'
#
loop_
_entity.id
_entity.type
_entity.pdbx_description
1 polymer ?
#
loop_
_entity_poly.entity_id
_entity_poly.type
_entity_poly.pdbx_seq_one_letter_code
_entity_poly.pdbx_strand_id
1 'polypeptide(L)'
;MPPQNPDWVKALKPSGPQGSELLAQERAKSDINVDQLAEFLFTKEVLERNDKILKLLQADPVFDKEQNYFRGRTDRLEAALARGKALRRLSVKHNWNDEEHHAANDLISEPTPYGLHATMFLKTLEEQGTPAQHKLFLEKARNYEIIGCYAQTELGHGSNVRGLETTATWNHEDKTFTIHSPHLTASKWWIGSLGKAANHAVVVAQLILNGKPYGPHPFVVPIRDMKTHEPLPDIHVGDIGPKFGYNTMDNGFLLFNNVKIPHVNMLNRFSGVDPETGKYIRPSNPALIYGTLTFIRSSIVFQSGSVLARGVTIATRYCAVRRQFQDRDADASETGENQVLNYTMVQHRLLPLLASSYALFFTGRAMINLYNANQKRMAQRRDAGDAKRKPGPEELSPGSDHLADLHAISCSLKAFASTTAAEGLEVCRRACGGHGYSAFSGIGSWYADYLPTVTWEGDNYMLTQQVARYLLKSARAVLAGKAPDNGISRIFKEFIRRQDIGAAFDVLDSDQDLVDAFAWRVSFLTFEALKHRDEEKQSWNSLLIDFWRLSTAYAQYQVVKNFHEALQDEATKKSLDPNTLAIMHKLFELFALHNLQSSASEFFTSAATTVRQIQLARTKRTLSLLDEIRPHAVRLVDAWSFPDWQLDSALGRYDGKVYEDLFHRASEVNPVNDIVFDPYPESDVLFPQNNTARNMTEPEIMEFLEGIADGFRIWPEAPLYHRPEELNLEYETVTFPSEDGVPLEGWFFPCNGSDKIIIMNHPRLFNRAGLPSHIEPWNSLTAPLGNNIDVNFIPDYKILHDAGYNVLTHDFRNYGMSGRGNNVLYSGGRYESYDVIGALRYIRKRNDTKDMTIGLFPRCMGGSATFFAMGKHPAEFKDIRTIVFPQPISANMSSRVTLQAAGIDLDYLKELDDMVYWRTSLHLEEYSPIPWARNVKIPTYMFQVRNDLATHWSDVQDVFDAIPAKDKELFWINGTTRRWDGYLHFQRHPEAILKWLERWMN
;
A
#
# COMPACT_ATOMS: atom_id res chain seq x y z
N MET A 1 18.56 11.70 -10.57
CA MET A 1 19.68 10.90 -10.01
C MET A 1 20.39 11.84 -9.08
N PRO A 2 20.60 11.46 -7.82
CA PRO A 2 21.28 12.32 -6.86
C PRO A 2 22.63 12.73 -7.43
N PRO A 3 23.13 13.94 -7.09
CA PRO A 3 24.53 14.23 -7.32
C PRO A 3 25.32 13.10 -6.67
N GLN A 4 26.04 12.33 -7.48
CA GLN A 4 26.82 11.20 -6.94
C GLN A 4 27.70 11.73 -5.82
N ASN A 5 27.80 10.96 -4.74
CA ASN A 5 28.73 11.27 -3.66
C ASN A 5 30.11 11.60 -4.27
N PRO A 6 30.68 12.78 -3.96
CA PRO A 6 31.97 13.15 -4.52
C PRO A 6 33.04 12.16 -4.07
N ASP A 7 34.11 12.01 -4.85
CA ASP A 7 35.12 10.95 -4.63
C ASP A 7 35.71 10.97 -3.22
N TRP A 8 35.85 12.16 -2.61
CA TRP A 8 36.34 12.29 -1.24
C TRP A 8 35.37 11.69 -0.21
N VAL A 9 34.06 11.75 -0.43
CA VAL A 9 33.04 11.10 0.42
C VAL A 9 33.08 9.60 0.24
N LYS A 10 33.14 9.12 -1.01
CA LYS A 10 33.26 7.69 -1.34
C LYS A 10 34.54 7.05 -0.75
N ALA A 11 35.59 7.85 -0.57
CA ALA A 11 36.84 7.41 0.04
C ALA A 11 36.80 7.33 1.58
N LEU A 12 35.80 7.91 2.24
CA LEU A 12 35.67 7.85 3.70
C LEU A 12 35.37 6.43 4.17
N LYS A 13 35.97 6.07 5.31
CA LYS A 13 35.74 4.81 6.01
C LYS A 13 35.32 5.10 7.45
N PRO A 14 34.51 4.23 8.09
CA PRO A 14 34.24 4.37 9.51
C PRO A 14 35.54 4.43 10.32
N SER A 15 35.55 5.19 11.41
CA SER A 15 36.65 5.15 12.37
C SER A 15 36.75 3.75 12.99
N GLY A 16 37.95 3.18 13.02
CA GLY A 16 38.16 1.80 13.48
C GLY A 16 38.00 1.61 15.00
N PRO A 17 37.93 0.34 15.46
CA PRO A 17 37.68 -0.92 14.73
C PRO A 17 36.41 -0.90 13.88
N GLN A 18 36.44 -1.60 12.74
CA GLN A 18 35.32 -1.68 11.81
C GLN A 18 34.22 -2.60 12.36
N GLY A 19 32.96 -2.34 11.99
CA GLY A 19 31.84 -3.17 12.43
C GLY A 19 31.96 -4.63 12.01
N SER A 20 32.52 -4.88 10.82
CA SER A 20 32.83 -6.24 10.33
C SER A 20 33.86 -6.97 11.19
N GLU A 21 34.88 -6.26 11.68
CA GLU A 21 35.90 -6.81 12.59
C GLU A 21 35.28 -7.12 13.95
N LEU A 22 34.43 -6.23 14.47
CA LEU A 22 33.74 -6.41 15.75
C LEU A 22 32.81 -7.63 15.71
N LEU A 23 31.98 -7.79 14.68
CA LEU A 23 31.12 -8.97 14.58
C LEU A 23 31.92 -10.27 14.36
N ALA A 24 33.02 -10.22 13.61
CA ALA A 24 33.91 -11.38 13.47
C ALA A 24 34.51 -11.78 14.84
N GLN A 25 34.94 -10.81 15.65
CA GLN A 25 35.42 -11.05 17.01
C GLN A 25 34.32 -11.64 17.90
N GLU A 26 33.10 -11.10 17.85
CA GLU A 26 31.95 -11.65 18.60
C GLU A 26 31.64 -13.10 18.20
N ARG A 27 31.66 -13.41 16.90
CA ARG A 27 31.46 -14.79 16.42
C ARG A 27 32.57 -15.75 16.84
N ALA A 28 33.78 -15.26 17.02
CA ALA A 28 34.92 -16.05 17.49
C ALA A 28 34.89 -16.30 19.01
N LYS A 29 34.21 -15.45 19.79
CA LYS A 29 34.06 -15.61 21.27
C LYS A 29 33.13 -16.76 21.66
N SER A 30 32.39 -17.34 20.72
CA SER A 30 31.47 -18.43 20.99
C SER A 30 31.70 -19.63 20.06
N ASP A 31 31.54 -20.80 20.65
CA ASP A 31 31.65 -22.14 20.07
C ASP A 31 30.28 -22.75 19.70
N ILE A 32 29.17 -22.01 19.81
CA ILE A 32 27.84 -22.50 19.40
C ILE A 32 27.84 -22.86 17.93
N ASN A 33 27.47 -24.08 17.57
CA ASN A 33 27.34 -24.46 16.17
C ASN A 33 26.08 -23.80 15.56
N VAL A 34 26.27 -22.73 14.80
CA VAL A 34 25.16 -21.92 14.22
C VAL A 34 24.37 -22.75 13.23
N ASP A 35 25.03 -23.54 12.38
CA ASP A 35 24.36 -24.35 11.36
C ASP A 35 23.56 -25.48 12.01
N GLN A 36 24.12 -26.16 13.02
CA GLN A 36 23.39 -27.20 13.76
C GLN A 36 22.18 -26.62 14.50
N LEU A 37 22.33 -25.44 15.14
CA LEU A 37 21.22 -24.80 15.83
C LEU A 37 20.15 -24.32 14.84
N ALA A 38 20.54 -23.78 13.68
CA ALA A 38 19.61 -23.41 12.61
C ALA A 38 18.84 -24.62 12.06
N GLU A 39 19.53 -25.74 11.79
CA GLU A 39 18.91 -26.99 11.38
C GLU A 39 17.97 -27.54 12.46
N PHE A 40 18.30 -27.39 13.74
CA PHE A 40 17.40 -27.77 14.83
C PHE A 40 16.11 -26.92 14.88
N LEU A 41 16.24 -25.60 14.63
CA LEU A 41 15.11 -24.68 14.61
C LEU A 41 14.21 -24.89 13.38
N PHE A 42 14.78 -25.07 12.19
CA PHE A 42 14.00 -25.04 10.94
C PHE A 42 13.98 -26.35 10.17
N THR A 43 14.89 -27.28 10.45
CA THR A 43 15.29 -28.40 9.57
C THR A 43 16.07 -27.95 8.35
N LYS A 44 16.93 -28.85 7.85
CA LYS A 44 17.76 -28.61 6.67
C LYS A 44 16.91 -28.35 5.42
N GLU A 45 15.83 -29.09 5.26
CA GLU A 45 14.93 -28.98 4.11
C GLU A 45 14.28 -27.60 4.02
N VAL A 46 13.89 -27.01 5.16
CA VAL A 46 13.31 -25.67 5.20
C VAL A 46 14.35 -24.60 4.87
N LEU A 47 15.58 -24.72 5.38
CA LEU A 47 16.66 -23.78 5.08
C LEU A 47 17.00 -23.79 3.59
N GLU A 48 17.16 -24.98 2.99
CA GLU A 48 17.43 -25.14 1.55
C GLU A 48 16.27 -24.63 0.68
N ARG A 49 15.02 -24.91 1.09
CA ARG A 49 13.83 -24.37 0.42
C ARG A 49 13.83 -22.85 0.43
N ASN A 50 14.07 -22.24 1.58
CA ASN A 50 14.04 -20.79 1.73
C ASN A 50 15.15 -20.11 0.91
N ASP A 51 16.36 -20.67 0.87
CA ASP A 51 17.46 -20.17 0.03
C ASP A 51 17.11 -20.23 -1.47
N LYS A 52 16.54 -21.35 -1.93
CA LYS A 52 16.10 -21.49 -3.32
C LYS A 52 15.02 -20.47 -3.69
N ILE A 53 14.03 -20.26 -2.83
CA ILE A 53 12.95 -19.29 -3.05
C ILE A 53 13.51 -17.86 -3.02
N LEU A 54 14.40 -17.55 -2.07
CA LEU A 54 15.02 -16.23 -1.97
C LEU A 54 15.73 -15.83 -3.26
N LYS A 55 16.51 -16.75 -3.85
CA LYS A 55 17.18 -16.53 -5.15
C LYS A 55 16.20 -16.21 -6.27
N LEU A 56 15.02 -16.86 -6.29
CA LEU A 56 13.98 -16.57 -7.27
C LEU A 56 13.34 -15.19 -7.05
N LEU A 57 13.10 -14.81 -5.80
CA LEU A 57 12.55 -13.49 -5.46
C LEU A 57 13.54 -12.37 -5.79
N GLN A 58 14.82 -12.53 -5.45
CA GLN A 58 15.87 -11.54 -5.72
C GLN A 58 16.15 -11.34 -7.22
N ALA A 59 15.88 -12.35 -8.05
CA ALA A 59 16.10 -12.28 -9.49
C ALA A 59 14.99 -11.52 -10.25
N ASP A 60 13.81 -11.31 -9.64
CA ASP A 60 12.68 -10.62 -10.28
C ASP A 60 12.60 -9.16 -9.77
N PRO A 61 12.78 -8.15 -10.65
CA PRO A 61 12.79 -6.73 -10.26
C PRO A 61 11.54 -6.25 -9.52
N VAL A 62 10.39 -6.94 -9.66
CA VAL A 62 9.16 -6.56 -8.96
C VAL A 62 9.28 -6.66 -7.42
N PHE A 63 10.20 -7.50 -6.93
CA PHE A 63 10.46 -7.67 -5.51
C PHE A 63 11.56 -6.74 -4.97
N ASP A 64 12.11 -5.84 -5.79
CA ASP A 64 13.02 -4.81 -5.30
C ASP A 64 12.33 -3.94 -4.23
N LYS A 65 13.03 -3.73 -3.11
CA LYS A 65 12.55 -3.08 -1.89
C LYS A 65 13.19 -1.72 -1.64
N GLU A 66 14.17 -1.29 -2.43
CA GLU A 66 14.90 -0.03 -2.20
C GLU A 66 13.96 1.18 -2.05
N GLN A 67 12.90 1.23 -2.87
CA GLN A 67 11.93 2.33 -2.87
C GLN A 67 10.81 2.21 -1.82
N ASN A 68 10.77 1.16 -1.00
CA ASN A 68 9.69 0.95 -0.02
C ASN A 68 9.58 2.08 1.02
N TYR A 69 10.70 2.73 1.35
CA TYR A 69 10.75 3.77 2.39
C TYR A 69 10.23 5.12 1.92
N PHE A 70 10.19 5.35 0.61
CA PHE A 70 9.90 6.66 0.01
C PHE A 70 8.54 6.73 -0.68
N ARG A 71 7.92 5.57 -0.95
CA ARG A 71 6.59 5.48 -1.57
C ARG A 71 5.50 5.99 -0.64
N GLY A 72 4.60 6.81 -1.21
CA GLY A 72 3.32 7.12 -0.61
C GLY A 72 2.42 5.88 -0.53
N ARG A 73 1.30 5.97 0.19
CA ARG A 73 0.40 4.82 0.43
C ARG A 73 -0.11 4.18 -0.87
N THR A 74 -0.49 4.98 -1.86
CA THR A 74 -1.01 4.51 -3.15
C THR A 74 0.04 3.69 -3.90
N ASP A 75 1.25 4.23 -4.03
CA ASP A 75 2.35 3.61 -4.77
C ASP A 75 2.84 2.35 -4.05
N ARG A 76 2.79 2.36 -2.70
CA ARG A 76 3.13 1.19 -1.89
C ARG A 76 2.10 0.08 -2.03
N LEU A 77 0.80 0.40 -2.12
CA LEU A 77 -0.26 -0.57 -2.43
C LEU A 77 -0.12 -1.15 -3.83
N GLU A 78 0.19 -0.30 -4.83
CA GLU A 78 0.41 -0.75 -6.20
C GLU A 78 1.60 -1.71 -6.29
N ALA A 79 2.73 -1.37 -5.67
CA ALA A 79 3.89 -2.24 -5.60
C ALA A 79 3.58 -3.58 -4.89
N ALA A 80 2.86 -3.54 -3.78
CA ALA A 80 2.46 -4.75 -3.04
C ALA A 80 1.50 -5.63 -3.87
N LEU A 81 0.59 -5.03 -4.65
CA LEU A 81 -0.26 -5.75 -5.59
C LEU A 81 0.56 -6.40 -6.71
N ALA A 82 1.54 -5.67 -7.28
CA ALA A 82 2.45 -6.20 -8.29
C ALA A 82 3.24 -7.41 -7.76
N ARG A 83 3.78 -7.32 -6.53
CA ARG A 83 4.46 -8.42 -5.82
C ARG A 83 3.53 -9.61 -5.58
N GLY A 84 2.29 -9.37 -5.10
CA GLY A 84 1.30 -10.44 -4.90
C GLY A 84 0.96 -11.17 -6.20
N LYS A 85 0.79 -10.43 -7.31
CA LYS A 85 0.55 -11.02 -8.64
C LYS A 85 1.77 -11.81 -9.14
N ALA A 86 2.98 -11.26 -8.98
CA ALA A 86 4.21 -11.94 -9.35
C ALA A 86 4.41 -13.23 -8.55
N LEU A 87 4.13 -13.19 -7.25
CA LEU A 87 4.21 -14.35 -6.37
C LEU A 87 3.29 -15.48 -6.83
N ARG A 88 2.05 -15.16 -7.24
CA ARG A 88 1.14 -16.16 -7.81
C ARG A 88 1.69 -16.73 -9.13
N ARG A 89 2.22 -15.89 -10.02
CA ARG A 89 2.84 -16.35 -11.28
C ARG A 89 4.03 -17.28 -11.02
N LEU A 90 4.89 -16.95 -10.07
CA LEU A 90 6.01 -17.81 -9.65
C LEU A 90 5.53 -19.13 -9.05
N SER A 91 4.51 -19.07 -8.18
CA SER A 91 3.92 -20.26 -7.57
C SER A 91 3.40 -21.24 -8.63
N VAL A 92 2.72 -20.73 -9.66
CA VAL A 92 2.25 -21.54 -10.79
C VAL A 92 3.41 -22.06 -11.65
N LYS A 93 4.35 -21.18 -12.02
CA LYS A 93 5.50 -21.52 -12.88
C LYS A 93 6.37 -22.62 -12.28
N HIS A 94 6.57 -22.59 -10.96
CA HIS A 94 7.43 -23.51 -10.24
C HIS A 94 6.66 -24.64 -9.53
N ASN A 95 5.34 -24.68 -9.69
CA ASN A 95 4.44 -25.65 -9.05
C ASN A 95 4.64 -25.72 -7.52
N TRP A 96 4.68 -24.55 -6.88
CA TRP A 96 4.83 -24.44 -5.44
C TRP A 96 3.64 -25.01 -4.70
N ASN A 97 3.93 -25.74 -3.62
CA ASN A 97 2.92 -26.10 -2.64
C ASN A 97 2.62 -24.93 -1.68
N ASP A 98 1.65 -25.12 -0.77
CA ASP A 98 1.26 -24.09 0.18
C ASP A 98 2.43 -23.65 1.07
N GLU A 99 3.29 -24.56 1.54
CA GLU A 99 4.42 -24.20 2.40
C GLU A 99 5.46 -23.35 1.68
N GLU A 100 5.76 -23.66 0.41
CA GLU A 100 6.65 -22.85 -0.44
C GLU A 100 6.06 -21.45 -0.68
N HIS A 101 4.75 -21.36 -0.94
CA HIS A 101 4.07 -20.07 -1.08
C HIS A 101 4.09 -19.24 0.21
N HIS A 102 3.90 -19.87 1.37
CA HIS A 102 4.00 -19.20 2.67
C HIS A 102 5.44 -18.75 2.96
N ALA A 103 6.43 -19.60 2.71
CA ALA A 103 7.84 -19.25 2.85
C ALA A 103 8.24 -18.05 1.98
N ALA A 104 7.74 -18.01 0.74
CA ALA A 104 7.98 -16.88 -0.16
C ALA A 104 7.34 -15.57 0.34
N ASN A 105 6.11 -15.61 0.86
CA ASN A 105 5.49 -14.44 1.51
C ASN A 105 6.29 -13.99 2.74
N ASP A 106 6.73 -14.93 3.59
CA ASP A 106 7.49 -14.63 4.80
C ASP A 106 8.84 -13.97 4.49
N LEU A 107 9.51 -14.38 3.40
CA LEU A 107 10.77 -13.82 2.91
C LEU A 107 10.59 -12.38 2.40
N ILE A 108 9.50 -12.09 1.67
CA ILE A 108 9.19 -10.72 1.20
C ILE A 108 9.13 -9.75 2.39
N SER A 109 8.64 -10.23 3.55
CA SER A 109 8.57 -9.47 4.80
C SER A 109 7.64 -8.25 4.70
N GLU A 110 6.59 -8.37 3.89
CA GLU A 110 5.56 -7.34 3.71
C GLU A 110 4.22 -7.99 3.36
N PRO A 111 3.09 -7.53 3.92
CA PRO A 111 1.76 -8.04 3.56
C PRO A 111 1.43 -7.75 2.10
N THR A 112 0.82 -8.70 1.39
CA THR A 112 0.26 -8.49 0.06
C THR A 112 -1.27 -8.38 0.11
N PRO A 113 -1.93 -7.70 -0.84
CA PRO A 113 -3.40 -7.60 -0.89
C PRO A 113 -4.14 -8.95 -0.96
N TYR A 114 -3.46 -10.06 -1.22
CA TYR A 114 -4.03 -11.42 -1.22
C TYR A 114 -3.90 -12.15 0.12
N GLY A 115 -3.31 -11.53 1.15
CA GLY A 115 -3.03 -12.20 2.43
C GLY A 115 -4.26 -12.81 3.10
N LEU A 116 -5.39 -12.10 3.12
CA LEU A 116 -6.62 -12.60 3.74
C LEU A 116 -7.38 -13.62 2.87
N HIS A 117 -7.19 -13.55 1.55
CA HIS A 117 -7.63 -14.62 0.66
C HIS A 117 -6.94 -15.93 1.01
N ALA A 118 -5.60 -15.92 1.09
CA ALA A 118 -4.79 -17.11 1.33
C ALA A 118 -5.00 -17.70 2.74
N THR A 119 -5.06 -16.85 3.77
CA THR A 119 -5.00 -17.30 5.18
C THR A 119 -6.37 -17.56 5.81
N MET A 120 -7.39 -16.78 5.47
CA MET A 120 -8.72 -16.85 6.12
C MET A 120 -9.81 -17.36 5.18
N PHE A 121 -9.91 -16.80 3.97
CA PHE A 121 -11.00 -17.15 3.05
C PHE A 121 -10.91 -18.62 2.60
N LEU A 122 -9.75 -19.05 2.08
CA LEU A 122 -9.54 -20.45 1.67
C LEU A 122 -9.76 -21.42 2.83
N LYS A 123 -9.21 -21.10 4.01
CA LYS A 123 -9.31 -21.96 5.19
C LYS A 123 -10.75 -22.10 5.68
N THR A 124 -11.50 -21.00 5.68
CA THR A 124 -12.92 -21.00 6.06
C THR A 124 -13.76 -21.84 5.09
N LEU A 125 -13.53 -21.70 3.78
CA LEU A 125 -14.21 -22.52 2.78
C LEU A 125 -13.88 -24.01 2.94
N GLU A 126 -12.62 -24.37 3.18
CA GLU A 126 -12.18 -25.75 3.38
C GLU A 126 -12.76 -26.39 4.66
N GLU A 127 -12.78 -25.63 5.76
CA GLU A 127 -13.21 -26.17 7.05
C GLU A 127 -14.71 -26.14 7.25
N GLN A 128 -15.42 -25.15 6.71
CA GLN A 128 -16.84 -24.93 6.99
C GLN A 128 -17.75 -25.20 5.79
N GLY A 129 -17.18 -25.41 4.60
CA GLY A 129 -17.91 -25.77 3.40
C GLY A 129 -18.30 -27.24 3.32
N THR A 130 -19.37 -27.52 2.58
CA THR A 130 -19.75 -28.86 2.11
C THR A 130 -19.07 -29.20 0.78
N PRO A 131 -19.02 -30.47 0.36
CA PRO A 131 -18.43 -30.84 -0.94
C PRO A 131 -19.03 -30.08 -2.14
N ALA A 132 -20.32 -29.76 -2.11
CA ALA A 132 -20.96 -28.95 -3.15
C ALA A 132 -20.44 -27.49 -3.14
N GLN A 133 -20.30 -26.90 -1.95
CA GLN A 133 -19.74 -25.56 -1.78
C GLN A 133 -18.25 -25.51 -2.12
N HIS A 134 -17.50 -26.59 -1.90
CA HIS A 134 -16.10 -26.68 -2.31
C HIS A 134 -15.96 -26.54 -3.83
N LYS A 135 -16.78 -27.28 -4.59
CA LYS A 135 -16.80 -27.16 -6.06
C LYS A 135 -17.19 -25.76 -6.53
N LEU A 136 -18.16 -25.13 -5.86
CA LEU A 136 -18.67 -23.82 -6.26
C LEU A 136 -17.70 -22.67 -5.94
N PHE A 137 -17.06 -22.72 -4.77
CA PHE A 137 -16.28 -21.60 -4.23
C PHE A 137 -14.80 -21.95 -4.01
N LEU A 138 -14.49 -23.05 -3.32
CA LEU A 138 -13.12 -23.36 -2.90
C LEU A 138 -12.18 -23.66 -4.07
N GLU A 139 -12.62 -24.49 -5.03
CA GLU A 139 -11.80 -24.86 -6.18
C GLU A 139 -11.44 -23.62 -7.02
N LYS A 140 -12.44 -22.78 -7.30
CA LYS A 140 -12.24 -21.49 -7.99
C LYS A 140 -11.34 -20.53 -7.20
N ALA A 141 -11.53 -20.47 -5.89
CA ALA A 141 -10.72 -19.64 -5.01
C ALA A 141 -9.25 -20.10 -5.00
N ARG A 142 -8.97 -21.41 -4.90
CA ARG A 142 -7.60 -21.97 -5.00
C ARG A 142 -6.92 -21.65 -6.32
N ASN A 143 -7.71 -21.54 -7.39
CA ASN A 143 -7.23 -21.14 -8.70
C ASN A 143 -7.05 -19.63 -8.87
N TYR A 144 -7.43 -18.82 -7.87
CA TYR A 144 -7.50 -17.35 -7.94
C TYR A 144 -8.50 -16.84 -8.99
N GLU A 145 -9.46 -17.67 -9.38
CA GLU A 145 -10.63 -17.25 -10.17
C GLU A 145 -11.62 -16.47 -9.30
N ILE A 146 -11.68 -16.80 -8.01
CA ILE A 146 -12.37 -16.03 -6.96
C ILE A 146 -11.31 -15.47 -6.02
N ILE A 147 -11.33 -14.16 -5.78
CA ILE A 147 -10.51 -13.51 -4.75
C ILE A 147 -11.43 -13.13 -3.61
N GLY A 148 -11.08 -13.56 -2.40
CA GLY A 148 -11.99 -13.56 -1.26
C GLY A 148 -11.42 -12.91 -0.02
N CYS A 149 -12.30 -12.46 0.86
CA CYS A 149 -11.94 -11.96 2.19
C CYS A 149 -12.89 -12.51 3.28
N TYR A 150 -12.55 -12.32 4.56
CA TYR A 150 -13.35 -12.76 5.71
C TYR A 150 -13.97 -11.57 6.43
N ALA A 151 -15.23 -11.25 6.11
CA ALA A 151 -15.94 -10.07 6.55
C ALA A 151 -16.78 -10.33 7.82
N GLN A 152 -16.11 -10.34 8.97
CA GLN A 152 -16.75 -10.53 10.28
C GLN A 152 -16.98 -9.21 11.02
N THR A 153 -15.87 -8.53 11.37
CA THR A 153 -15.86 -7.30 12.16
C THR A 153 -16.71 -6.21 11.52
N GLU A 154 -17.43 -5.50 12.38
CA GLU A 154 -18.24 -4.34 12.02
C GLU A 154 -17.71 -3.08 12.69
N LEU A 155 -18.16 -1.92 12.20
CA LEU A 155 -17.83 -0.62 12.75
C LEU A 155 -18.20 -0.53 14.25
N GLY A 156 -19.34 -1.08 14.65
CA GLY A 156 -19.78 -1.13 16.05
C GLY A 156 -19.29 -2.35 16.84
N HIS A 157 -18.85 -3.43 16.17
CA HIS A 157 -18.65 -4.73 16.81
C HIS A 157 -17.41 -5.48 16.29
N GLY A 158 -16.37 -5.58 17.13
CA GLY A 158 -15.20 -6.43 16.92
C GLY A 158 -15.16 -7.62 17.88
N SER A 159 -14.68 -7.41 19.11
CA SER A 159 -14.53 -8.46 20.12
C SER A 159 -15.85 -9.17 20.48
N ASN A 160 -16.98 -8.44 20.47
CA ASN A 160 -18.30 -9.01 20.74
C ASN A 160 -18.99 -9.46 19.43
N VAL A 161 -18.50 -10.56 18.85
CA VAL A 161 -19.06 -11.15 17.60
C VAL A 161 -20.54 -11.51 17.74
N ARG A 162 -21.02 -11.82 18.95
CA ARG A 162 -22.45 -12.09 19.18
C ARG A 162 -23.34 -10.87 18.96
N GLY A 163 -22.77 -9.67 19.06
CA GLY A 163 -23.45 -8.40 18.89
C GLY A 163 -23.51 -7.89 17.44
N LEU A 164 -22.94 -8.61 16.47
CA LEU A 164 -22.98 -8.20 15.06
C LEU A 164 -24.41 -7.86 14.61
N GLU A 165 -24.53 -6.82 13.81
CA GLU A 165 -25.78 -6.19 13.39
C GLU A 165 -26.15 -6.55 11.95
N THR A 166 -25.19 -6.94 11.10
CA THR A 166 -25.49 -7.44 9.75
C THR A 166 -26.42 -8.64 9.84
N THR A 167 -27.49 -8.65 9.06
CA THR A 167 -28.51 -9.70 9.10
C THR A 167 -28.48 -10.57 7.85
N ALA A 168 -28.88 -11.83 8.00
CA ALA A 168 -29.12 -12.78 6.92
C ALA A 168 -30.50 -13.41 7.15
N THR A 169 -31.52 -12.88 6.50
CA THR A 169 -32.91 -13.29 6.70
C THR A 169 -33.32 -14.34 5.67
N TRP A 170 -33.77 -15.51 6.13
CA TRP A 170 -34.22 -16.60 5.26
C TRP A 170 -35.59 -16.31 4.65
N ASN A 171 -35.70 -16.49 3.33
CA ASN A 171 -36.96 -16.51 2.60
C ASN A 171 -37.29 -17.93 2.16
N HIS A 172 -38.43 -18.44 2.63
CA HIS A 172 -38.87 -19.79 2.32
C HIS A 172 -39.41 -19.94 0.89
N GLU A 173 -39.98 -18.88 0.31
CA GLU A 173 -40.65 -18.95 -1.00
C GLU A 173 -39.65 -19.12 -2.15
N ASP A 174 -38.57 -18.33 -2.15
CA ASP A 174 -37.57 -18.32 -3.21
C ASP A 174 -36.25 -19.01 -2.80
N LYS A 175 -36.19 -19.59 -1.59
CA LYS A 175 -35.03 -20.33 -1.04
C LYS A 175 -33.75 -19.49 -1.03
N THR A 176 -33.87 -18.21 -0.69
CA THR A 176 -32.74 -17.25 -0.61
C THR A 176 -32.54 -16.70 0.81
N PHE A 177 -31.36 -16.13 1.04
CA PHE A 177 -31.08 -15.24 2.17
C PHE A 177 -31.02 -13.79 1.68
N THR A 178 -31.59 -12.87 2.45
CA THR A 178 -31.40 -11.43 2.26
C THR A 178 -30.36 -10.92 3.24
N ILE A 179 -29.22 -10.46 2.72
CA ILE A 179 -28.12 -9.86 3.48
C ILE A 179 -28.34 -8.35 3.58
N HIS A 180 -28.34 -7.81 4.79
CA HIS A 180 -28.58 -6.38 4.99
C HIS A 180 -27.81 -5.81 6.18
N SER A 181 -27.27 -4.60 5.99
CA SER A 181 -26.70 -3.76 7.06
C SER A 181 -27.77 -2.78 7.54
N PRO A 182 -28.45 -3.04 8.68
CA PRO A 182 -29.58 -2.21 9.13
C PRO A 182 -29.17 -0.81 9.63
N HIS A 183 -27.90 -0.66 10.01
CA HIS A 183 -27.35 0.55 10.60
C HIS A 183 -25.96 0.83 10.02
N LEU A 184 -25.48 2.06 10.14
CA LEU A 184 -24.10 2.41 9.76
C LEU A 184 -23.08 1.60 10.59
N THR A 185 -23.38 1.36 11.87
CA THR A 185 -22.57 0.54 12.79
C THR A 185 -22.45 -0.91 12.33
N ALA A 186 -23.40 -1.40 11.52
CA ALA A 186 -23.36 -2.72 10.89
C ALA A 186 -22.46 -2.81 9.66
N SER A 187 -21.84 -1.70 9.21
CA SER A 187 -20.84 -1.75 8.15
C SER A 187 -19.74 -2.72 8.57
N LYS A 188 -19.43 -3.70 7.72
CA LYS A 188 -18.19 -4.46 7.88
C LYS A 188 -17.03 -3.48 7.84
N TRP A 189 -16.00 -3.72 8.66
CA TRP A 189 -14.89 -2.79 8.83
C TRP A 189 -13.61 -3.54 9.20
N TRP A 190 -12.43 -3.00 8.83
CA TRP A 190 -11.09 -3.60 9.00
C TRP A 190 -10.75 -4.79 8.11
N ILE A 191 -11.62 -5.20 7.18
CA ILE A 191 -11.45 -6.47 6.47
C ILE A 191 -10.32 -6.34 5.44
N GLY A 192 -9.16 -6.96 5.67
CA GLY A 192 -8.09 -7.00 4.67
C GLY A 192 -8.53 -7.70 3.39
N SER A 193 -7.92 -7.33 2.26
CA SER A 193 -8.32 -7.73 0.91
C SER A 193 -9.70 -7.22 0.45
N LEU A 194 -10.52 -6.59 1.30
CA LEU A 194 -11.88 -6.16 0.93
C LEU A 194 -11.90 -4.87 0.11
N GLY A 195 -11.05 -3.91 0.48
CA GLY A 195 -11.17 -2.54 0.02
C GLY A 195 -11.13 -2.42 -1.49
N LYS A 196 -10.27 -3.22 -2.14
CA LYS A 196 -10.07 -3.22 -3.60
C LYS A 196 -9.84 -4.61 -4.20
N ALA A 197 -9.25 -5.58 -3.50
CA ALA A 197 -8.81 -6.84 -4.09
C ALA A 197 -9.91 -7.90 -4.27
N ALA A 198 -10.76 -8.10 -3.27
CA ALA A 198 -11.72 -9.20 -3.22
C ALA A 198 -12.97 -8.94 -4.07
N ASN A 199 -13.40 -9.96 -4.80
CA ASN A 199 -14.68 -10.00 -5.52
C ASN A 199 -15.74 -10.85 -4.80
N HIS A 200 -15.35 -11.64 -3.80
CA HIS A 200 -16.25 -12.35 -2.89
C HIS A 200 -15.87 -12.09 -1.42
N ALA A 201 -16.83 -12.25 -0.52
CA ALA A 201 -16.58 -12.20 0.92
C ALA A 201 -17.29 -13.36 1.62
N VAL A 202 -16.64 -13.98 2.62
CA VAL A 202 -17.38 -14.71 3.65
C VAL A 202 -17.87 -13.69 4.66
N VAL A 203 -19.16 -13.37 4.60
CA VAL A 203 -19.83 -12.40 5.47
C VAL A 203 -20.39 -13.14 6.67
N VAL A 204 -20.01 -12.71 7.88
CA VAL A 204 -20.59 -13.25 9.11
C VAL A 204 -21.78 -12.37 9.52
N ALA A 205 -22.99 -12.93 9.54
CA ALA A 205 -24.23 -12.18 9.77
C ALA A 205 -25.19 -12.94 10.71
N GLN A 206 -26.06 -12.21 11.41
CA GLN A 206 -27.12 -12.77 12.23
C GLN A 206 -28.12 -13.53 11.36
N LEU A 207 -28.16 -14.87 11.50
CA LEU A 207 -29.14 -15.69 10.83
C LEU A 207 -30.53 -15.45 11.44
N ILE A 208 -31.51 -15.06 10.62
CA ILE A 208 -32.88 -14.81 11.06
C ILE A 208 -33.84 -15.77 10.33
N LEU A 209 -34.58 -16.57 11.09
CA LEU A 209 -35.63 -17.47 10.59
C LEU A 209 -36.96 -17.10 11.25
N ASN A 210 -38.00 -16.81 10.46
CA ASN A 210 -39.33 -16.44 10.96
C ASN A 210 -39.28 -15.35 12.05
N GLY A 211 -38.47 -14.31 11.84
CA GLY A 211 -38.28 -13.21 12.77
C GLY A 211 -37.43 -13.53 14.02
N LYS A 212 -36.92 -14.76 14.15
CA LYS A 212 -36.11 -15.18 15.30
C LYS A 212 -34.62 -15.23 14.94
N PRO A 213 -33.72 -14.61 15.74
CA PRO A 213 -32.27 -14.70 15.54
C PRO A 213 -31.71 -16.04 16.04
N TYR A 214 -30.77 -16.60 15.26
CA TYR A 214 -30.03 -17.84 15.56
C TYR A 214 -28.53 -17.61 15.77
N GLY A 215 -28.09 -16.35 15.75
CA GLY A 215 -26.71 -15.95 15.97
C GLY A 215 -25.90 -15.80 14.67
N PRO A 216 -24.64 -15.36 14.79
CA PRO A 216 -23.76 -15.13 13.65
C PRO A 216 -23.44 -16.41 12.88
N HIS A 217 -23.59 -16.37 11.56
CA HIS A 217 -23.29 -17.46 10.63
C HIS A 217 -22.54 -16.93 9.39
N PRO A 218 -21.68 -17.75 8.76
CA PRO A 218 -20.93 -17.40 7.56
C PRO A 218 -21.72 -17.60 6.25
N PHE A 219 -21.67 -16.61 5.37
CA PHE A 219 -22.29 -16.62 4.05
C PHE A 219 -21.31 -16.15 2.99
N VAL A 220 -21.14 -16.90 1.90
CA VAL A 220 -20.34 -16.46 0.75
C VAL A 220 -21.17 -15.48 -0.08
N VAL A 221 -20.73 -14.23 -0.18
CA VAL A 221 -21.44 -13.17 -0.91
C VAL A 221 -20.54 -12.64 -2.03
N PRO A 222 -20.97 -12.67 -3.29
CA PRO A 222 -20.28 -11.94 -4.36
C PRO A 222 -20.47 -10.44 -4.11
N ILE A 223 -19.38 -9.66 -4.17
CA ILE A 223 -19.37 -8.23 -3.85
C ILE A 223 -18.97 -7.33 -5.02
N ARG A 224 -18.35 -7.91 -6.05
CA ARG A 224 -17.95 -7.21 -7.28
C ARG A 224 -18.26 -8.06 -8.50
N ASP A 225 -18.50 -7.40 -9.62
CA ASP A 225 -18.63 -8.06 -10.91
C ASP A 225 -17.32 -8.75 -11.31
N MET A 226 -17.40 -9.96 -11.86
CA MET A 226 -16.22 -10.78 -12.14
C MET A 226 -15.39 -10.30 -13.34
N LYS A 227 -15.92 -9.39 -14.18
CA LYS A 227 -15.23 -8.89 -15.37
C LYS A 227 -14.72 -7.47 -15.18
N THR A 228 -15.59 -6.58 -14.72
CA THR A 228 -15.31 -5.15 -14.53
C THR A 228 -14.71 -4.86 -13.17
N HIS A 229 -14.94 -5.76 -12.19
CA HIS A 229 -14.54 -5.59 -10.78
C HIS A 229 -15.19 -4.39 -10.07
N GLU A 230 -16.19 -3.78 -10.71
CA GLU A 230 -17.05 -2.77 -10.09
C GLU A 230 -17.94 -3.42 -9.00
N PRO A 231 -18.29 -2.69 -7.92
CA PRO A 231 -19.24 -3.17 -6.93
C PRO A 231 -20.57 -3.60 -7.57
N LEU A 232 -21.13 -4.72 -7.10
CA LEU A 232 -22.46 -5.15 -7.55
C LEU A 232 -23.56 -4.19 -7.03
N PRO A 233 -24.74 -4.15 -7.67
CA PRO A 233 -25.87 -3.37 -7.16
C PRO A 233 -26.15 -3.64 -5.68
N ASP A 234 -26.54 -2.59 -4.96
CA ASP A 234 -26.86 -2.65 -3.52
C ASP A 234 -25.69 -3.03 -2.59
N ILE A 235 -24.46 -2.98 -3.11
CA ILE A 235 -23.23 -3.20 -2.36
C ILE A 235 -22.39 -1.92 -2.39
N HIS A 236 -22.05 -1.41 -1.19
CA HIS A 236 -21.13 -0.28 -1.04
C HIS A 236 -19.86 -0.74 -0.35
N VAL A 237 -18.72 -0.65 -1.05
CA VAL A 237 -17.43 -1.20 -0.61
C VAL A 237 -16.28 -0.26 -0.96
N GLY A 238 -15.30 -0.14 -0.06
CA GLY A 238 -14.12 0.70 -0.26
C GLY A 238 -13.05 0.46 0.78
N ASP A 239 -11.91 1.14 0.63
CA ASP A 239 -10.78 1.10 1.58
C ASP A 239 -11.02 2.06 2.75
N ILE A 240 -10.60 1.68 3.96
CA ILE A 240 -10.83 2.47 5.19
C ILE A 240 -9.81 3.60 5.41
N GLY A 241 -8.78 3.70 4.57
CA GLY A 241 -7.76 4.74 4.65
C GLY A 241 -6.44 4.34 5.33
N PRO A 242 -5.61 5.33 5.70
CA PRO A 242 -4.27 5.12 6.25
C PRO A 242 -4.32 4.50 7.64
N LYS A 243 -3.27 3.74 7.97
CA LYS A 243 -3.12 2.99 9.23
C LYS A 243 -1.74 3.25 9.82
N PHE A 244 -1.55 2.91 11.11
CA PHE A 244 -0.25 3.04 11.77
C PHE A 244 0.85 2.22 11.08
N GLY A 245 0.52 0.97 10.71
CA GLY A 245 1.28 0.11 9.81
C GLY A 245 0.33 -0.63 8.90
N TYR A 246 0.80 -1.69 8.24
CA TYR A 246 -0.01 -2.57 7.39
C TYR A 246 -0.56 -1.84 6.15
N ASN A 247 0.14 -0.78 5.70
CA ASN A 247 -0.34 0.13 4.65
C ASN A 247 -0.31 -0.47 3.23
N THR A 248 0.23 -1.69 3.08
CA THR A 248 0.19 -2.49 1.84
C THR A 248 -1.04 -3.37 1.71
N MET A 249 -1.86 -3.43 2.76
CA MET A 249 -3.16 -4.11 2.76
C MET A 249 -4.29 -3.10 2.56
N ASP A 250 -5.22 -3.44 1.68
CA ASP A 250 -6.46 -2.73 1.41
C ASP A 250 -7.58 -3.13 2.39
N ASN A 251 -7.37 -2.85 3.69
CA ASN A 251 -8.44 -3.04 4.68
C ASN A 251 -9.67 -2.22 4.29
N GLY A 252 -10.82 -2.89 4.18
CA GLY A 252 -12.02 -2.30 3.63
C GLY A 252 -13.21 -2.20 4.58
N PHE A 253 -14.20 -1.44 4.14
CA PHE A 253 -15.55 -1.41 4.65
C PHE A 253 -16.54 -2.02 3.65
N LEU A 254 -17.69 -2.51 4.13
CA LEU A 254 -18.73 -3.10 3.28
C LEU A 254 -20.12 -2.98 3.90
N LEU A 255 -21.07 -2.46 3.12
CA LEU A 255 -22.48 -2.30 3.45
C LEU A 255 -23.36 -3.00 2.42
N PHE A 256 -24.47 -3.56 2.89
CA PHE A 256 -25.45 -4.27 2.05
C PHE A 256 -26.84 -3.66 2.16
N ASN A 257 -27.47 -3.40 1.01
CA ASN A 257 -28.87 -2.98 0.93
C ASN A 257 -29.76 -4.13 0.41
N ASN A 258 -30.22 -5.01 1.30
CA ASN A 258 -31.14 -6.11 0.96
C ASN A 258 -30.65 -7.04 -0.18
N VAL A 259 -29.36 -7.38 -0.16
CA VAL A 259 -28.72 -8.23 -1.19
C VAL A 259 -29.20 -9.67 -1.07
N LYS A 260 -29.80 -10.22 -2.13
CA LYS A 260 -30.25 -11.62 -2.16
C LYS A 260 -29.14 -12.58 -2.57
N ILE A 261 -28.97 -13.66 -1.81
CA ILE A 261 -28.06 -14.76 -2.13
C ILE A 261 -28.77 -16.12 -2.02
N PRO A 262 -28.40 -17.13 -2.85
CA PRO A 262 -29.00 -18.46 -2.78
C PRO A 262 -28.72 -19.19 -1.44
N HIS A 263 -29.56 -20.17 -1.10
CA HIS A 263 -29.37 -21.04 0.06
C HIS A 263 -27.96 -21.66 0.16
N VAL A 264 -27.39 -22.10 -0.97
CA VAL A 264 -26.07 -22.75 -1.03
C VAL A 264 -24.93 -21.83 -0.58
N ASN A 265 -25.15 -20.52 -0.48
CA ASN A 265 -24.13 -19.58 -0.05
C ASN A 265 -23.89 -19.58 1.46
N MET A 266 -24.79 -20.12 2.28
CA MET A 266 -24.56 -20.31 3.72
C MET A 266 -23.61 -21.50 3.94
N LEU A 267 -22.40 -21.28 4.48
CA LEU A 267 -21.49 -22.39 4.76
C LEU A 267 -22.09 -23.26 5.86
N ASN A 268 -22.43 -24.50 5.51
CA ASN A 268 -23.37 -25.31 6.29
C ASN A 268 -22.87 -26.70 6.67
N ARG A 269 -21.55 -26.89 6.75
CA ARG A 269 -20.95 -28.18 7.20
C ARG A 269 -21.35 -28.55 8.63
N PHE A 270 -21.46 -27.55 9.52
CA PHE A 270 -21.75 -27.77 10.93
C PHE A 270 -23.19 -27.40 11.31
N SER A 271 -23.69 -26.25 10.87
CA SER A 271 -25.08 -25.82 11.09
C SER A 271 -25.67 -25.29 9.80
N GLY A 272 -27.00 -25.28 9.68
CA GLY A 272 -27.64 -24.91 8.41
C GLY A 272 -29.11 -24.60 8.53
N VAL A 273 -29.74 -24.37 7.39
CA VAL A 273 -31.19 -24.27 7.26
C VAL A 273 -31.63 -25.37 6.30
N ASP A 274 -32.66 -26.13 6.67
CA ASP A 274 -33.27 -27.07 5.75
C ASP A 274 -34.07 -26.29 4.69
N PRO A 275 -33.75 -26.42 3.38
CA PRO A 275 -34.37 -25.60 2.34
C PRO A 275 -35.85 -25.92 2.09
N GLU A 276 -36.32 -27.12 2.46
CA GLU A 276 -37.71 -27.55 2.24
C GLU A 276 -38.61 -27.26 3.44
N THR A 277 -38.06 -27.26 4.66
CA THR A 277 -38.84 -27.03 5.89
C THR A 277 -38.55 -25.68 6.55
N GLY A 278 -37.49 -24.98 6.15
CA GLY A 278 -37.03 -23.73 6.77
C GLY A 278 -36.51 -23.90 8.20
N LYS A 279 -36.30 -25.14 8.67
CA LYS A 279 -35.87 -25.42 10.04
C LYS A 279 -34.36 -25.31 10.20
N TYR A 280 -33.93 -24.79 11.35
CA TYR A 280 -32.52 -24.71 11.70
C TYR A 280 -31.93 -26.08 12.04
N ILE A 281 -30.79 -26.40 11.43
CA ILE A 281 -29.98 -27.59 11.66
C ILE A 281 -28.83 -27.22 12.61
N ARG A 282 -28.77 -27.84 13.78
CA ARG A 282 -27.77 -27.58 14.81
C ARG A 282 -26.48 -28.38 14.58
N PRO A 283 -25.32 -27.88 15.03
CA PRO A 283 -24.09 -28.66 15.00
C PRO A 283 -24.15 -29.85 15.95
N SER A 284 -23.56 -30.96 15.52
CA SER A 284 -23.42 -32.18 16.34
C SER A 284 -22.57 -31.96 17.58
N ASN A 285 -21.59 -31.04 17.50
CA ASN A 285 -20.78 -30.59 18.63
C ASN A 285 -20.48 -29.07 18.47
N PRO A 286 -20.86 -28.22 19.45
CA PRO A 286 -20.52 -26.79 19.45
C PRO A 286 -19.02 -26.49 19.30
N ALA A 287 -18.17 -27.44 19.72
CA ALA A 287 -16.72 -27.39 19.65
C ALA A 287 -16.19 -27.29 18.20
N LEU A 288 -16.90 -27.85 17.22
CA LEU A 288 -16.46 -27.92 15.82
C LEU A 288 -16.32 -26.55 15.15
N ILE A 289 -17.03 -25.54 15.63
CA ILE A 289 -17.04 -24.18 15.07
C ILE A 289 -15.73 -23.43 15.39
N TYR A 290 -14.96 -23.86 16.41
CA TYR A 290 -13.73 -23.16 16.84
C TYR A 290 -12.45 -23.66 16.19
N GLY A 291 -12.51 -24.66 15.31
CA GLY A 291 -11.33 -25.24 14.65
C GLY A 291 -10.47 -24.17 13.98
N THR A 292 -11.09 -23.33 13.15
CA THR A 292 -10.43 -22.26 12.39
C THR A 292 -9.77 -21.23 13.31
N LEU A 293 -10.50 -20.73 14.32
CA LEU A 293 -9.97 -19.73 15.28
C LEU A 293 -8.77 -20.26 16.07
N THR A 294 -8.84 -21.52 16.48
CA THR A 294 -7.77 -22.16 17.26
C THR A 294 -6.53 -22.36 16.40
N PHE A 295 -6.69 -22.73 15.12
CA PHE A 295 -5.60 -22.83 14.15
C PHE A 295 -4.86 -21.51 14.00
N ILE A 296 -5.59 -20.42 13.71
CA ILE A 296 -5.00 -19.09 13.51
C ILE A 296 -4.25 -18.62 14.75
N ARG A 297 -4.81 -18.79 15.95
CA ARG A 297 -4.11 -18.45 17.21
C ARG A 297 -2.84 -19.26 17.41
N SER A 298 -2.86 -20.55 17.06
CA SER A 298 -1.67 -21.40 17.15
C SER A 298 -0.55 -20.89 16.25
N SER A 299 -0.90 -20.45 15.03
CA SER A 299 0.03 -19.81 14.10
C SER A 299 0.57 -18.48 14.63
N ILE A 300 -0.26 -17.62 15.22
CA ILE A 300 0.19 -16.35 15.82
C ILE A 300 1.21 -16.60 16.94
N VAL A 301 0.94 -17.56 17.82
CA VAL A 301 1.88 -17.92 18.92
C VAL A 301 3.22 -18.36 18.36
N PHE A 302 3.21 -19.24 17.36
CA PHE A 302 4.44 -19.73 16.72
C PHE A 302 5.20 -18.60 16.01
N GLN A 303 4.51 -17.74 15.26
CA GLN A 303 5.12 -16.61 14.55
C GLN A 303 5.71 -15.56 15.50
N SER A 304 5.11 -15.35 16.67
CA SER A 304 5.55 -14.33 17.64
C SER A 304 7.02 -14.49 18.05
N GLY A 305 7.50 -15.73 18.19
CA GLY A 305 8.91 -16.01 18.47
C GLY A 305 9.85 -15.56 17.35
N SER A 306 9.51 -15.89 16.09
CA SER A 306 10.28 -15.48 14.91
C SER A 306 10.23 -13.98 14.67
N VAL A 307 9.05 -13.35 14.86
CA VAL A 307 8.87 -11.90 14.78
C VAL A 307 9.79 -11.17 15.76
N LEU A 308 9.78 -11.59 17.03
CA LEU A 308 10.67 -11.02 18.05
C LEU A 308 12.14 -11.26 17.71
N ALA A 309 12.47 -12.47 17.24
CA ALA A 309 13.83 -12.83 16.86
C ALA A 309 14.40 -11.90 15.78
N ARG A 310 13.59 -11.43 14.81
CA ARG A 310 14.05 -10.46 13.79
C ARG A 310 14.52 -9.15 14.43
N GLY A 311 13.71 -8.56 15.31
CA GLY A 311 14.09 -7.32 16.01
C GLY A 311 15.27 -7.51 16.96
N VAL A 312 15.32 -8.65 17.68
CA VAL A 312 16.45 -9.00 18.54
C VAL A 312 17.72 -9.23 17.72
N THR A 313 17.64 -9.80 16.53
CA THR A 313 18.78 -9.98 15.62
C THR A 313 19.37 -8.64 15.22
N ILE A 314 18.52 -7.72 14.76
CA ILE A 314 18.94 -6.37 14.37
C ILE A 314 19.58 -5.65 15.56
N ALA A 315 18.92 -5.65 16.72
CA ALA A 315 19.41 -4.94 17.91
C ALA A 315 20.71 -5.55 18.47
N THR A 316 20.82 -6.88 18.53
CA THR A 316 22.02 -7.56 19.04
C THR A 316 23.23 -7.30 18.12
N ARG A 317 23.08 -7.46 16.80
CA ARG A 317 24.16 -7.16 15.84
C ARG A 317 24.56 -5.68 15.92
N TYR A 318 23.60 -4.77 15.93
CA TYR A 318 23.87 -3.34 16.04
C TYR A 318 24.56 -2.97 17.36
N CYS A 319 24.09 -3.46 18.51
CA CYS A 319 24.70 -3.17 19.81
C CYS A 319 26.10 -3.78 19.96
N ALA A 320 26.42 -4.84 19.21
CA ALA A 320 27.77 -5.38 19.11
C ALA A 320 28.68 -4.52 18.21
N VAL A 321 28.16 -3.85 17.19
CA VAL A 321 28.93 -2.92 16.34
C VAL A 321 29.06 -1.54 16.97
N ARG A 322 27.99 -1.04 17.58
CA ARG A 322 27.93 0.31 18.12
C ARG A 322 28.80 0.42 19.35
N ARG A 323 29.74 1.37 19.33
CA ARG A 323 30.54 1.79 20.48
C ARG A 323 30.06 3.17 20.95
N GLN A 324 29.99 3.36 22.26
CA GLN A 324 29.64 4.64 22.87
C GLN A 324 30.06 4.64 24.34
N PHE A 325 30.71 5.73 24.78
CA PHE A 325 31.28 5.88 26.13
C PHE A 325 32.35 4.83 26.44
N GLN A 326 33.02 4.99 27.58
CA GLN A 326 33.96 4.00 28.12
C GLN A 326 33.43 3.53 29.48
N ASP A 327 33.78 2.30 29.88
CA ASP A 327 33.57 1.90 31.27
C ASP A 327 34.41 2.82 32.18
N ARG A 328 33.82 3.26 33.30
CA ARG A 328 34.50 4.14 34.24
C ARG A 328 35.69 3.44 34.90
N ASP A 329 35.60 2.12 35.00
CA ASP A 329 36.62 1.27 35.60
C ASP A 329 37.41 0.50 34.53
N ALA A 330 37.33 0.91 33.25
CA ALA A 330 38.18 0.36 32.19
C ALA A 330 39.65 0.55 32.53
N ASP A 331 40.47 -0.45 32.20
CA ASP A 331 41.93 -0.34 32.37
C ASP A 331 42.46 0.86 31.58
N ALA A 332 43.44 1.58 32.13
CA ALA A 332 44.04 2.74 31.47
C ALA A 332 44.69 2.41 30.11
N SER A 333 44.98 1.14 29.86
CA SER A 333 45.47 0.62 28.57
C SER A 333 44.36 0.40 27.52
N GLU A 334 43.09 0.30 27.93
CA GLU A 334 41.97 0.25 26.99
C GLU A 334 41.73 1.65 26.42
N THR A 335 42.14 1.85 25.17
CA THR A 335 41.98 3.12 24.47
C THR A 335 40.79 3.05 23.51
N GLY A 336 39.70 3.72 23.85
CA GLY A 336 38.51 3.87 23.01
C GLY A 336 37.20 3.46 23.68
N GLU A 337 36.10 3.61 22.94
CA GLU A 337 34.75 3.37 23.46
C GLU A 337 34.41 1.88 23.62
N ASN A 338 33.51 1.55 24.53
CA ASN A 338 33.03 0.19 24.76
C ASN A 338 31.88 -0.17 23.79
N GLN A 339 31.79 -1.44 23.35
CA GLN A 339 30.62 -1.92 22.61
C GLN A 339 29.38 -1.78 23.51
N VAL A 340 28.29 -1.24 22.97
CA VAL A 340 27.10 -0.92 23.76
C VAL A 340 26.46 -2.19 24.35
N LEU A 341 26.60 -3.34 23.69
CA LEU A 341 26.15 -4.63 24.21
C LEU A 341 26.90 -5.09 25.48
N ASN A 342 28.06 -4.51 25.81
CA ASN A 342 28.80 -4.83 27.03
C ASN A 342 28.21 -4.16 28.27
N TYR A 343 27.40 -3.11 28.13
CA TYR A 343 26.73 -2.50 29.27
C TYR A 343 25.63 -3.43 29.81
N THR A 344 25.70 -3.75 31.10
CA THR A 344 24.73 -4.65 31.77
C THR A 344 23.29 -4.18 31.59
N MET A 345 23.03 -2.87 31.54
CA MET A 345 21.68 -2.33 31.27
C MET A 345 21.17 -2.65 29.86
N VAL A 346 22.06 -2.75 28.88
CA VAL A 346 21.71 -3.16 27.50
C VAL A 346 21.48 -4.66 27.45
N GLN A 347 22.33 -5.45 28.12
CA GLN A 347 22.14 -6.88 28.26
C GLN A 347 20.82 -7.22 28.97
N HIS A 348 20.52 -6.54 30.07
CA HIS A 348 19.34 -6.79 30.89
C HIS A 348 18.02 -6.53 30.14
N ARG A 349 18.01 -5.66 29.12
CA ARG A 349 16.82 -5.43 28.28
C ARG A 349 16.79 -6.24 26.98
N LEU A 350 17.95 -6.66 26.44
CA LEU A 350 18.01 -7.41 25.17
C LEU A 350 18.11 -8.92 25.35
N LEU A 351 18.94 -9.41 26.28
CA LEU A 351 19.16 -10.86 26.43
C LEU A 351 17.92 -11.60 26.96
N PRO A 352 17.06 -11.02 27.83
CA PRO A 352 15.77 -11.65 28.14
C PRO A 352 14.83 -11.73 26.94
N LEU A 353 14.91 -10.80 25.98
CA LEU A 353 14.14 -10.87 24.73
C LEU A 353 14.71 -11.93 23.78
N LEU A 354 16.04 -12.09 23.75
CA LEU A 354 16.68 -13.22 23.08
C LEU A 354 16.22 -14.55 23.67
N ALA A 355 16.21 -14.69 24.99
CA ALA A 355 15.67 -15.87 25.65
C ALA A 355 14.18 -16.08 25.34
N SER A 356 13.40 -14.98 25.29
CA SER A 356 11.98 -15.02 24.94
C SER A 356 11.71 -15.50 23.52
N SER A 357 12.56 -15.18 22.53
CA SER A 357 12.35 -15.65 21.16
C SER A 357 12.44 -17.18 21.05
N TYR A 358 13.41 -17.81 21.73
CA TYR A 358 13.52 -19.26 21.84
C TYR A 358 12.38 -19.88 22.67
N ALA A 359 12.02 -19.27 23.81
CA ALA A 359 10.92 -19.75 24.64
C ALA A 359 9.58 -19.80 23.88
N LEU A 360 9.31 -18.75 23.10
CA LEU A 360 8.11 -18.66 22.25
C LEU A 360 8.18 -19.64 21.07
N PHE A 361 9.36 -19.90 20.51
CA PHE A 361 9.53 -20.91 19.46
C PHE A 361 9.15 -22.32 19.94
N PHE A 362 9.69 -22.76 21.08
CA PHE A 362 9.35 -24.08 21.65
C PHE A 362 7.87 -24.16 22.03
N THR A 363 7.33 -23.09 22.60
CA THR A 363 5.91 -22.98 22.94
C THR A 363 5.02 -23.07 21.70
N GLY A 364 5.38 -22.40 20.61
CA GLY A 364 4.65 -22.46 19.36
C GLY A 364 4.67 -23.86 18.73
N ARG A 365 5.82 -24.56 18.74
CA ARG A 365 5.91 -25.97 18.33
C ARG A 365 4.98 -26.86 19.16
N ALA A 366 5.02 -26.70 20.49
CA ALA A 366 4.12 -27.44 21.39
C ALA A 366 2.64 -27.17 21.07
N MET A 367 2.28 -25.92 20.77
CA MET A 367 0.92 -25.53 20.43
C MET A 367 0.44 -26.13 19.10
N ILE A 368 1.27 -26.12 18.06
CA ILE A 368 0.97 -26.76 16.76
C ILE A 368 0.79 -28.27 16.95
N ASN A 369 1.64 -28.92 17.74
CA ASN A 369 1.52 -30.33 18.05
C ASN A 369 0.20 -30.64 18.78
N LEU A 370 -0.18 -29.79 19.75
CA LEU A 370 -1.44 -29.92 20.47
C LEU A 370 -2.65 -29.76 19.53
N TYR A 371 -2.62 -28.77 18.63
CA TYR A 371 -3.65 -28.58 17.61
C TYR A 371 -3.79 -29.80 16.69
N ASN A 372 -2.67 -30.30 16.16
CA ASN A 372 -2.65 -31.45 15.26
C ASN A 372 -3.14 -32.74 15.94
N ALA A 373 -2.73 -32.96 17.19
CA ALA A 373 -3.22 -34.08 18.00
C ALA A 373 -4.73 -34.00 18.23
N ASN A 374 -5.26 -32.79 18.46
CA ASN A 374 -6.70 -32.57 18.61
C ASN A 374 -7.45 -32.82 17.29
N GLN A 375 -6.96 -32.34 16.14
CA GLN A 375 -7.57 -32.59 14.83
C GLN A 375 -7.66 -34.09 14.51
N LYS A 376 -6.59 -34.85 14.74
CA LYS A 376 -6.57 -36.31 14.56
C LYS A 376 -7.64 -37.02 15.40
N ARG A 377 -7.86 -36.58 16.64
CA ARG A 377 -8.87 -37.16 17.54
C ARG A 377 -10.29 -36.77 17.16
N MET A 378 -10.51 -35.54 16.70
CA MET A 378 -11.82 -35.07 16.22
C MET A 378 -12.28 -35.83 14.98
N ALA A 379 -11.37 -36.22 14.09
CA ALA A 379 -11.68 -37.09 12.95
C ALA A 379 -12.18 -38.49 13.37
N GLN A 380 -11.87 -38.94 14.59
CA GLN A 380 -12.17 -40.28 15.09
C GLN A 380 -13.44 -40.36 15.96
N ARG A 381 -13.94 -39.26 16.53
CA ARG A 381 -15.16 -39.24 17.38
C ARG A 381 -16.39 -38.72 16.61
N ARG A 382 -17.38 -39.60 16.41
CA ARG A 382 -18.72 -39.26 15.87
C ARG A 382 -19.82 -39.62 16.87
N ASP A 383 -19.82 -39.03 18.06
CA ASP A 383 -20.96 -39.22 18.99
C ASP A 383 -21.83 -37.98 19.09
N ALA A 384 -23.14 -38.24 19.20
CA ALA A 384 -24.21 -37.26 19.21
C ALA A 384 -24.19 -36.41 20.49
N GLY A 385 -24.03 -35.09 20.33
CA GLY A 385 -24.10 -34.13 21.43
C GLY A 385 -25.53 -33.92 21.96
N ASP A 386 -25.61 -33.65 23.27
CA ASP A 386 -26.82 -33.42 24.06
C ASP A 386 -27.67 -32.23 23.52
N ALA A 387 -28.93 -32.51 23.20
CA ALA A 387 -29.87 -31.61 22.51
C ALA A 387 -30.21 -30.30 23.26
N LYS A 388 -29.79 -30.16 24.52
CA LYS A 388 -30.12 -29.02 25.38
C LYS A 388 -29.09 -27.87 25.38
N ARG A 389 -27.90 -28.02 24.78
CA ARG A 389 -26.83 -27.00 24.86
C ARG A 389 -27.02 -25.84 23.88
N LYS A 390 -26.66 -24.62 24.30
CA LYS A 390 -26.64 -23.41 23.47
C LYS A 390 -25.33 -23.31 22.67
N PRO A 391 -25.30 -22.56 21.55
CA PRO A 391 -24.04 -22.23 20.87
C PRO A 391 -23.25 -21.18 21.68
N GLY A 392 -21.97 -21.43 21.94
CA GLY A 392 -21.04 -20.49 22.62
C GLY A 392 -19.88 -21.19 23.36
N PRO A 393 -18.72 -20.52 23.54
CA PRO A 393 -17.56 -21.12 24.21
C PRO A 393 -17.80 -21.30 25.72
N GLU A 394 -18.82 -20.63 26.27
CA GLU A 394 -19.20 -20.75 27.68
C GLU A 394 -19.77 -22.14 28.04
N GLU A 395 -20.17 -22.93 27.04
CA GLU A 395 -20.80 -24.24 27.20
C GLU A 395 -19.79 -25.41 27.16
N LEU A 396 -18.50 -25.13 26.93
CA LEU A 396 -17.42 -26.13 26.91
C LEU A 396 -17.07 -26.62 28.31
N SER A 397 -16.85 -27.93 28.49
CA SER A 397 -16.52 -28.53 29.79
C SER A 397 -15.04 -28.97 29.88
N PRO A 398 -14.28 -28.53 30.92
CA PRO A 398 -12.89 -28.91 31.10
C PRO A 398 -12.70 -30.43 31.13
N GLY A 399 -11.68 -30.92 30.40
CA GLY A 399 -11.27 -32.32 30.30
C GLY A 399 -12.24 -33.32 29.64
N SER A 400 -13.56 -33.11 29.67
CA SER A 400 -14.48 -33.89 28.82
C SER A 400 -14.34 -33.49 27.34
N ASP A 401 -14.08 -32.20 27.09
CA ASP A 401 -13.79 -31.61 25.79
C ASP A 401 -12.31 -31.17 25.75
N HIS A 402 -11.40 -31.96 25.17
CA HIS A 402 -9.99 -31.58 25.03
C HIS A 402 -9.79 -30.25 24.27
N LEU A 403 -10.80 -29.84 23.48
CA LEU A 403 -10.85 -28.54 22.83
C LEU A 403 -10.95 -27.37 23.84
N ALA A 404 -11.51 -27.58 25.03
CA ALA A 404 -11.59 -26.54 26.06
C ALA A 404 -10.20 -26.14 26.57
N ASP A 405 -9.33 -27.14 26.80
CA ASP A 405 -7.94 -26.94 27.24
C ASP A 405 -7.15 -26.23 26.13
N LEU A 406 -7.22 -26.74 24.89
CA LEU A 406 -6.58 -26.13 23.72
C LEU A 406 -7.06 -24.68 23.48
N HIS A 407 -8.35 -24.42 23.63
CA HIS A 407 -8.92 -23.07 23.49
C HIS A 407 -8.35 -22.11 24.55
N ALA A 408 -8.40 -22.48 25.84
CA ALA A 408 -7.89 -21.65 26.92
C ALA A 408 -6.39 -21.38 26.79
N ILE A 409 -5.60 -22.40 26.44
CA ILE A 409 -4.15 -22.26 26.16
C ILE A 409 -3.93 -21.34 24.96
N SER A 410 -4.70 -21.49 23.87
CA SER A 410 -4.58 -20.62 22.69
C SER A 410 -4.85 -19.16 23.04
N CYS A 411 -5.84 -18.88 23.90
CA CYS A 411 -6.19 -17.52 24.31
C CYS A 411 -5.08 -16.89 25.16
N SER A 412 -4.59 -17.62 26.17
CA SER A 412 -3.55 -17.12 27.07
C SER A 412 -2.23 -16.89 26.33
N LEU A 413 -1.80 -17.87 25.52
CA LEU A 413 -0.55 -17.80 24.78
C LEU A 413 -0.62 -16.76 23.65
N LYS A 414 -1.73 -16.63 22.92
CA LYS A 414 -1.85 -15.59 21.89
C LYS A 414 -1.67 -14.22 22.51
N ALA A 415 -2.35 -13.95 23.63
CA ALA A 415 -2.25 -12.66 24.31
C ALA A 415 -0.81 -12.39 24.79
N PHE A 416 -0.21 -13.34 25.50
CA PHE A 416 1.14 -13.18 26.05
C PHE A 416 2.23 -13.10 24.98
N ALA A 417 2.21 -14.00 23.99
CA ALA A 417 3.25 -14.08 22.96
C ALA A 417 3.23 -12.84 22.06
N SER A 418 2.04 -12.38 21.65
CA SER A 418 1.91 -11.17 20.83
C SER A 418 2.30 -9.89 21.57
N THR A 419 1.91 -9.76 22.85
CA THR A 419 2.37 -8.64 23.69
C THR A 419 3.88 -8.67 23.88
N THR A 420 4.46 -9.84 24.19
CA THR A 420 5.92 -10.01 24.37
C THR A 420 6.69 -9.61 23.10
N ALA A 421 6.22 -10.03 21.93
CA ALA A 421 6.85 -9.66 20.67
C ALA A 421 6.68 -8.16 20.37
N ALA A 422 5.48 -7.59 20.53
CA ALA A 422 5.23 -6.18 20.25
C ALA A 422 6.06 -5.25 21.16
N GLU A 423 6.02 -5.47 22.47
CA GLU A 423 6.80 -4.67 23.43
C GLU A 423 8.30 -4.91 23.26
N GLY A 424 8.70 -6.16 22.98
CA GLY A 424 10.09 -6.52 22.72
C GLY A 424 10.67 -5.81 21.49
N LEU A 425 9.91 -5.69 20.39
CA LEU A 425 10.32 -4.95 19.21
C LEU A 425 10.59 -3.46 19.51
N GLU A 426 9.75 -2.83 20.33
CA GLU A 426 9.97 -1.43 20.76
C GLU A 426 11.20 -1.31 21.67
N VAL A 427 11.45 -2.28 22.56
CA VAL A 427 12.69 -2.32 23.34
C VAL A 427 13.91 -2.48 22.44
N CYS A 428 13.87 -3.36 21.43
CA CYS A 428 14.92 -3.51 20.42
C CYS A 428 15.18 -2.19 19.67
N ARG A 429 14.12 -1.51 19.22
CA ARG A 429 14.21 -0.21 18.54
C ARG A 429 14.90 0.83 19.43
N ARG A 430 14.49 0.93 20.70
CA ARG A 430 15.11 1.83 21.69
C ARG A 430 16.54 1.45 22.03
N ALA A 431 16.89 0.16 21.96
CA ALA A 431 18.26 -0.30 22.17
C ALA A 431 19.22 0.18 21.08
N CYS A 432 18.71 0.36 19.86
CA CYS A 432 19.45 0.93 18.74
C CYS A 432 19.62 2.48 18.80
N GLY A 433 19.13 3.13 19.84
CA GLY A 433 19.26 4.59 20.02
C GLY A 433 18.61 5.40 18.91
N GLY A 434 19.22 6.53 18.53
CA GLY A 434 18.71 7.41 17.47
C GLY A 434 18.61 6.73 16.11
N HIS A 435 19.58 5.89 15.74
CA HIS A 435 19.53 5.15 14.48
C HIS A 435 18.37 4.15 14.40
N GLY A 436 17.94 3.61 15.55
CA GLY A 436 16.73 2.79 15.64
C GLY A 436 15.44 3.52 15.29
N TYR A 437 15.43 4.86 15.28
CA TYR A 437 14.28 5.65 14.85
C TYR A 437 14.19 5.81 13.31
N SER A 438 15.29 5.57 12.59
CA SER A 438 15.29 5.55 11.12
C SER A 438 14.47 4.36 10.59
N ALA A 439 13.73 4.56 9.51
CA ALA A 439 13.05 3.48 8.81
C ALA A 439 14.05 2.45 8.23
N PHE A 440 15.29 2.88 7.90
CA PHE A 440 16.38 1.99 7.46
C PHE A 440 16.88 1.05 8.58
N SER A 441 16.44 1.25 9.82
CA SER A 441 16.69 0.27 10.88
C SER A 441 15.97 -1.05 10.66
N GLY A 442 14.93 -1.10 9.83
CA GLY A 442 14.10 -2.28 9.59
C GLY A 442 13.17 -2.67 10.75
N ILE A 443 13.39 -2.16 11.97
CA ILE A 443 12.56 -2.49 13.15
C ILE A 443 11.25 -1.70 13.13
N GLY A 444 11.29 -0.41 12.79
CA GLY A 444 10.12 0.47 12.91
C GLY A 444 8.93 0.05 12.04
N SER A 445 9.18 -0.21 10.76
CA SER A 445 8.15 -0.70 9.83
C SER A 445 7.63 -2.09 10.24
N TRP A 446 8.53 -2.99 10.60
CA TRP A 446 8.19 -4.34 11.06
C TRP A 446 7.32 -4.33 12.32
N TYR A 447 7.67 -3.48 13.29
CA TYR A 447 6.88 -3.25 14.50
C TYR A 447 5.48 -2.73 14.17
N ALA A 448 5.38 -1.70 13.33
CA ALA A 448 4.10 -1.13 12.93
C ALA A 448 3.20 -2.16 12.23
N ASP A 449 3.77 -3.02 11.38
CA ASP A 449 3.04 -4.08 10.67
C ASP A 449 2.63 -5.24 11.58
N TYR A 450 3.33 -5.46 12.69
CA TYR A 450 3.02 -6.52 13.66
C TYR A 450 1.97 -6.11 14.71
N LEU A 451 1.88 -4.84 15.08
CA LEU A 451 0.98 -4.32 16.11
C LEU A 451 -0.50 -4.76 16.02
N PRO A 452 -1.12 -4.93 14.84
CA PRO A 452 -2.48 -5.47 14.77
C PRO A 452 -2.67 -6.79 15.54
N THR A 453 -1.62 -7.59 15.72
CA THR A 453 -1.64 -8.87 16.44
C THR A 453 -2.05 -8.80 17.91
N VAL A 454 -1.86 -7.65 18.58
CA VAL A 454 -2.32 -7.49 19.96
C VAL A 454 -3.83 -7.18 20.05
N THR A 455 -4.49 -6.92 18.90
CA THR A 455 -5.91 -6.54 18.82
C THR A 455 -6.76 -7.56 18.07
N TRP A 456 -6.36 -7.96 16.86
CA TRP A 456 -7.14 -8.92 16.07
C TRP A 456 -7.05 -10.34 16.65
N GLU A 457 -7.95 -11.24 16.22
CA GLU A 457 -8.11 -12.58 16.81
C GLU A 457 -8.45 -12.57 18.32
N GLY A 458 -8.96 -11.43 18.78
CA GLY A 458 -9.37 -11.14 20.15
C GLY A 458 -8.39 -10.20 20.83
N ASP A 459 -8.93 -9.10 21.36
CA ASP A 459 -8.16 -8.13 22.15
C ASP A 459 -7.43 -8.83 23.32
N ASN A 460 -6.15 -8.51 23.50
CA ASN A 460 -5.29 -9.22 24.47
C ASN A 460 -5.79 -9.10 25.91
N TYR A 461 -6.46 -8.01 26.30
CA TYR A 461 -7.06 -7.88 27.63
C TYR A 461 -8.39 -8.64 27.72
N MET A 462 -9.24 -8.57 26.70
CA MET A 462 -10.55 -9.21 26.72
C MET A 462 -10.50 -10.73 26.59
N LEU A 463 -9.50 -11.28 25.88
CA LEU A 463 -9.29 -12.72 25.76
C LEU A 463 -9.06 -13.41 27.11
N THR A 464 -8.47 -12.69 28.07
CA THR A 464 -8.15 -13.23 29.40
C THR A 464 -9.39 -13.73 30.16
N GLN A 465 -10.57 -13.20 29.87
CA GLN A 465 -11.83 -13.65 30.46
C GLN A 465 -12.16 -15.10 30.07
N GLN A 466 -11.82 -15.53 28.86
CA GLN A 466 -12.05 -16.91 28.41
C GLN A 466 -11.16 -17.89 29.20
N VAL A 467 -9.93 -17.49 29.46
CA VAL A 467 -8.96 -18.23 30.28
C VAL A 467 -9.44 -18.33 31.73
N ALA A 468 -9.83 -17.20 32.33
CA ALA A 468 -10.31 -17.17 33.70
C ALA A 468 -11.58 -18.03 33.90
N ARG A 469 -12.55 -17.98 32.97
CA ARG A 469 -13.73 -18.86 33.02
C ARG A 469 -13.35 -20.33 33.06
N TYR A 470 -12.41 -20.73 32.21
CA TYR A 470 -11.91 -22.08 32.16
C TYR A 470 -11.24 -22.49 33.48
N LEU A 471 -10.31 -21.68 34.01
CA LEU A 471 -9.59 -21.98 35.24
C LEU A 471 -10.52 -22.03 36.46
N LEU A 472 -11.44 -21.07 36.61
CA LEU A 472 -12.42 -21.08 37.70
C LEU A 472 -13.36 -22.30 37.61
N LYS A 473 -13.78 -22.69 36.41
CA LYS A 473 -14.60 -23.91 36.22
C LYS A 473 -13.83 -25.16 36.62
N SER A 474 -12.55 -25.25 36.24
CA SER A 474 -11.66 -26.35 36.64
C SER A 474 -11.43 -26.40 38.15
N ALA A 475 -11.20 -25.25 38.80
CA ALA A 475 -11.03 -25.16 40.25
C ALA A 475 -12.29 -25.61 41.01
N ARG A 476 -13.49 -25.18 40.59
CA ARG A 476 -14.76 -25.67 41.16
C ARG A 476 -14.91 -27.19 41.02
N ALA A 477 -14.51 -27.75 39.88
CA ALA A 477 -14.56 -29.19 39.66
C ALA A 477 -13.60 -29.95 40.60
N VAL A 478 -12.41 -29.40 40.88
CA VAL A 478 -11.44 -29.98 41.82
C VAL A 478 -12.00 -29.96 43.23
N LEU A 479 -12.53 -28.81 43.70
CA LEU A 479 -13.15 -28.69 45.02
C LEU A 479 -14.35 -29.63 45.19
N ALA A 480 -15.12 -29.87 44.13
CA ALA A 480 -16.24 -30.79 44.14
C ALA A 480 -15.84 -32.28 44.02
N GLY A 481 -14.54 -32.61 43.88
CA GLY A 481 -14.07 -33.98 43.67
C GLY A 481 -14.48 -34.59 42.32
N LYS A 482 -14.86 -33.75 41.34
CA LYS A 482 -15.39 -34.17 40.01
C LYS A 482 -14.46 -33.79 38.85
N ALA A 483 -13.26 -33.30 39.14
CA ALA A 483 -12.32 -32.86 38.12
C ALA A 483 -11.76 -34.03 37.29
N PRO A 484 -11.63 -33.86 35.96
CA PRO A 484 -10.92 -34.81 35.10
C PRO A 484 -9.43 -34.89 35.48
N ASP A 485 -8.76 -35.99 35.14
CA ASP A 485 -7.30 -36.09 35.32
C ASP A 485 -6.55 -35.42 34.14
N ASN A 486 -6.35 -34.10 34.24
CA ASN A 486 -5.54 -33.32 33.31
C ASN A 486 -4.50 -32.46 34.05
N GLY A 487 -3.58 -31.85 33.30
CA GLY A 487 -2.47 -31.07 33.87
C GLY A 487 -2.92 -29.98 34.85
N ILE A 488 -4.00 -29.25 34.53
CA ILE A 488 -4.55 -28.21 35.40
C ILE A 488 -5.12 -28.78 36.70
N SER A 489 -5.88 -29.86 36.60
CA SER A 489 -6.45 -30.50 37.78
C SER A 489 -5.37 -31.08 38.69
N ARG A 490 -4.24 -31.54 38.14
CA ARG A 490 -3.09 -32.01 38.92
C ARG A 490 -2.42 -30.87 39.71
N ILE A 491 -2.11 -29.74 39.07
CA ILE A 491 -1.49 -28.60 39.77
C ILE A 491 -2.42 -27.99 40.84
N PHE A 492 -3.74 -27.96 40.59
CA PHE A 492 -4.71 -27.49 41.58
C PHE A 492 -4.85 -28.43 42.77
N LYS A 493 -4.87 -29.75 42.54
CA LYS A 493 -4.88 -30.75 43.63
C LYS A 493 -3.61 -30.65 44.47
N GLU A 494 -2.46 -30.48 43.83
CA GLU A 494 -1.18 -30.34 44.53
C GLU A 494 -1.12 -29.06 45.35
N PHE A 495 -1.61 -27.94 44.81
CA PHE A 495 -1.73 -26.68 45.55
C PHE A 495 -2.59 -26.85 46.81
N ILE A 496 -3.81 -27.37 46.68
CA ILE A 496 -4.71 -27.60 47.84
C ILE A 496 -4.05 -28.47 48.90
N ARG A 497 -3.30 -29.50 48.48
CA ARG A 497 -2.62 -30.44 49.38
C ARG A 497 -1.49 -29.79 50.19
N ARG A 498 -0.83 -28.77 49.64
CA ARG A 498 0.43 -28.21 50.18
C ARG A 498 0.37 -26.73 50.54
N GLN A 499 -0.76 -26.05 50.35
CA GLN A 499 -0.87 -24.59 50.46
C GLN A 499 -0.38 -24.03 51.81
N ASP A 500 -0.39 -24.83 52.87
CA ASP A 500 0.03 -24.43 54.22
C ASP A 500 1.54 -24.67 54.52
N ILE A 501 2.33 -25.22 53.60
CA ILE A 501 3.74 -25.61 53.85
C ILE A 501 4.69 -24.39 53.91
N GLY A 502 4.37 -23.30 53.19
CA GLY A 502 5.20 -22.10 53.06
C GLY A 502 6.49 -22.34 52.23
N ALA A 503 6.92 -21.34 51.44
CA ALA A 503 8.14 -21.36 50.61
C ALA A 503 8.45 -22.70 49.92
N ALA A 504 7.57 -23.11 49.00
CA ALA A 504 7.48 -24.48 48.55
C ALA A 504 8.55 -24.97 47.55
N PHE A 505 9.38 -24.08 46.99
CA PHE A 505 10.26 -24.37 45.83
C PHE A 505 11.64 -23.72 45.91
N ASP A 506 12.66 -24.42 45.41
CA ASP A 506 14.01 -23.90 45.20
C ASP A 506 14.26 -23.41 43.76
N VAL A 507 13.90 -22.14 43.53
CA VAL A 507 13.93 -21.52 42.19
C VAL A 507 15.32 -21.10 41.70
N LEU A 508 16.38 -21.32 42.49
CA LEU A 508 17.74 -20.95 42.10
C LEU A 508 18.55 -22.15 41.60
N ASP A 509 18.30 -23.33 42.17
CA ASP A 509 19.13 -24.53 41.94
C ASP A 509 18.36 -25.69 41.28
N SER A 510 17.02 -25.60 41.11
CA SER A 510 16.19 -26.62 40.47
C SER A 510 15.30 -26.04 39.37
N ASP A 511 15.57 -26.42 38.12
CA ASP A 511 14.74 -26.07 36.95
C ASP A 511 13.29 -26.54 37.13
N GLN A 512 13.09 -27.73 37.71
CA GLN A 512 11.75 -28.29 37.95
C GLN A 512 11.00 -27.50 39.02
N ASP A 513 11.67 -27.12 40.11
CA ASP A 513 11.08 -26.28 41.16
C ASP A 513 10.73 -24.89 40.62
N LEU A 514 11.54 -24.36 39.68
CA LEU A 514 11.23 -23.12 38.98
C LEU A 514 9.94 -23.27 38.14
N VAL A 515 9.78 -24.36 37.38
CA VAL A 515 8.52 -24.66 36.65
C VAL A 515 7.34 -24.77 37.62
N ASP A 516 7.52 -25.50 38.72
CA ASP A 516 6.47 -25.75 39.72
C ASP A 516 6.07 -24.48 40.49
N ALA A 517 7.01 -23.56 40.73
CA ALA A 517 6.72 -22.24 41.31
C ALA A 517 5.79 -21.41 40.40
N PHE A 518 5.96 -21.47 39.07
CA PHE A 518 5.03 -20.84 38.14
C PHE A 518 3.65 -21.52 38.16
N ALA A 519 3.60 -22.85 38.19
CA ALA A 519 2.34 -23.60 38.33
C ALA A 519 1.60 -23.27 39.63
N TRP A 520 2.35 -23.08 40.72
CA TRP A 520 1.85 -22.72 42.03
C TRP A 520 1.22 -21.33 42.03
N ARG A 521 1.88 -20.34 41.41
CA ARG A 521 1.34 -18.99 41.22
C ARG A 521 0.01 -19.01 40.48
N VAL A 522 -0.12 -19.80 39.41
CA VAL A 522 -1.39 -19.96 38.68
C VAL A 522 -2.49 -20.51 39.59
N SER A 523 -2.15 -21.52 40.39
CA SER A 523 -3.09 -22.16 41.32
C SER A 523 -3.57 -21.19 42.39
N PHE A 524 -2.64 -20.50 43.05
CA PHE A 524 -2.94 -19.47 44.05
C PHE A 524 -3.87 -18.38 43.50
N LEU A 525 -3.51 -17.77 42.37
CA LEU A 525 -4.33 -16.72 41.76
C LEU A 525 -5.70 -17.23 41.31
N THR A 526 -5.80 -18.50 40.89
CA THR A 526 -7.11 -19.09 40.53
C THR A 526 -8.01 -19.22 41.76
N PHE A 527 -7.49 -19.73 42.87
CA PHE A 527 -8.27 -19.92 44.09
C PHE A 527 -8.61 -18.59 44.77
N GLU A 528 -7.73 -17.59 44.73
CA GLU A 528 -8.06 -16.23 45.20
C GLU A 528 -9.17 -15.59 44.34
N ALA A 529 -9.04 -15.64 43.02
CA ALA A 529 -10.09 -15.14 42.12
C ALA A 529 -11.42 -15.92 42.30
N LEU A 530 -11.34 -17.21 42.59
CA LEU A 530 -12.51 -18.04 42.89
C LEU A 530 -13.16 -17.62 44.20
N LYS A 531 -12.38 -17.39 45.27
CA LYS A 531 -12.85 -16.89 46.55
C LYS A 531 -13.53 -15.53 46.40
N HIS A 532 -12.89 -14.57 45.73
CA HIS A 532 -13.50 -13.26 45.47
C HIS A 532 -14.82 -13.41 44.71
N ARG A 533 -14.90 -14.34 43.76
CA ARG A 533 -16.10 -14.58 42.94
C ARG A 533 -17.22 -15.30 43.68
N ASP A 534 -16.90 -16.39 44.35
CA ASP A 534 -17.88 -17.35 44.88
C ASP A 534 -18.19 -17.12 46.36
N GLU A 535 -17.24 -16.64 47.16
CA GLU A 535 -17.43 -16.35 48.58
C GLU A 535 -17.78 -14.89 48.81
N GLU A 536 -16.94 -13.96 48.32
CA GLU A 536 -17.13 -12.51 48.52
C GLU A 536 -18.15 -11.90 47.55
N LYS A 537 -18.65 -12.69 46.59
CA LYS A 537 -19.67 -12.31 45.61
C LYS A 537 -19.30 -11.09 44.77
N GLN A 538 -18.02 -10.85 44.53
CA GLN A 538 -17.57 -9.78 43.66
C GLN A 538 -18.11 -9.97 42.23
N SER A 539 -18.41 -8.85 41.58
CA SER A 539 -18.93 -8.84 40.20
C SER A 539 -17.89 -9.37 39.21
N TRP A 540 -18.33 -9.89 38.06
CA TRP A 540 -17.40 -10.30 37.00
C TRP A 540 -16.52 -9.13 36.52
N ASN A 541 -17.10 -7.93 36.47
CA ASN A 541 -16.42 -6.73 36.01
C ASN A 541 -15.32 -6.27 36.98
N SER A 542 -15.56 -6.34 38.29
CA SER A 542 -14.54 -5.96 39.29
C SER A 542 -13.32 -6.90 39.29
N LEU A 543 -13.49 -8.13 38.79
CA LEU A 543 -12.43 -9.14 38.70
C LEU A 543 -11.67 -9.14 37.37
N LEU A 544 -11.98 -8.24 36.42
CA LEU A 544 -11.30 -8.22 35.12
C LEU A 544 -9.78 -8.04 35.22
N ILE A 545 -9.32 -7.28 36.23
CA ILE A 545 -7.89 -7.09 36.50
C ILE A 545 -7.27 -8.40 37.01
N ASP A 546 -7.94 -9.09 37.93
CA ASP A 546 -7.49 -10.40 38.44
C ASP A 546 -7.45 -11.44 37.32
N PHE A 547 -8.44 -11.42 36.41
CA PHE A 547 -8.49 -12.32 35.26
C PHE A 547 -7.34 -12.07 34.28
N TRP A 548 -6.98 -10.80 34.06
CA TRP A 548 -5.81 -10.47 33.25
C TRP A 548 -4.52 -11.00 33.90
N ARG A 549 -4.31 -10.74 35.20
CA ARG A 549 -3.14 -11.25 35.94
C ARG A 549 -3.06 -12.77 35.93
N LEU A 550 -4.19 -13.43 36.20
CA LEU A 550 -4.32 -14.89 36.18
C LEU A 550 -4.02 -15.48 34.80
N SER A 551 -4.57 -14.89 33.74
CA SER A 551 -4.30 -15.33 32.36
C SER A 551 -2.83 -15.16 31.98
N THR A 552 -2.20 -14.06 32.38
CA THR A 552 -0.77 -13.81 32.16
C THR A 552 0.10 -14.82 32.92
N ALA A 553 -0.21 -15.07 34.20
CA ALA A 553 0.48 -16.09 35.00
C ALA A 553 0.34 -17.48 34.36
N TYR A 554 -0.85 -17.79 33.83
CA TYR A 554 -1.10 -19.05 33.14
C TYR A 554 -0.29 -19.18 31.86
N ALA A 555 -0.22 -18.12 31.04
CA ALA A 555 0.59 -18.11 29.83
C ALA A 555 2.09 -18.26 30.15
N GLN A 556 2.61 -17.52 31.13
CA GLN A 556 4.00 -17.62 31.56
C GLN A 556 4.35 -19.03 32.05
N TYR A 557 3.47 -19.66 32.85
CA TYR A 557 3.63 -21.06 33.24
C TYR A 557 3.70 -21.99 32.03
N GLN A 558 2.79 -21.84 31.04
CA GLN A 558 2.85 -22.65 29.83
C GLN A 558 4.16 -22.47 29.06
N VAL A 559 4.66 -21.23 28.93
CA VAL A 559 5.92 -20.97 28.22
C VAL A 559 7.12 -21.57 28.96
N VAL A 560 7.23 -21.33 30.26
CA VAL A 560 8.31 -21.89 31.12
C VAL A 560 8.29 -23.41 31.06
N LYS A 561 7.11 -24.02 31.23
CA LYS A 561 6.93 -25.47 31.16
C LYS A 561 7.34 -26.02 29.79
N ASN A 562 6.82 -25.46 28.70
CA ASN A 562 7.09 -25.97 27.35
C ASN A 562 8.57 -25.83 26.98
N PHE A 563 9.23 -24.76 27.42
CA PHE A 563 10.66 -24.59 27.20
C PHE A 563 11.46 -25.64 27.99
N HIS A 564 11.14 -25.83 29.28
CA HIS A 564 11.77 -26.89 30.09
C HIS A 564 11.58 -28.28 29.49
N GLU A 565 10.35 -28.67 29.17
CA GLU A 565 10.03 -29.98 28.58
C GLU A 565 10.74 -30.18 27.24
N ALA A 566 10.84 -29.14 26.40
CA ALA A 566 11.54 -29.21 25.13
C ALA A 566 13.05 -29.49 25.29
N LEU A 567 13.68 -28.94 26.34
CA LEU A 567 15.10 -29.21 26.64
C LEU A 567 15.32 -30.58 27.31
N GLN A 568 14.30 -31.11 27.97
CA GLN A 568 14.34 -32.46 28.53
C GLN A 568 14.07 -33.56 27.48
N ASP A 569 13.49 -33.22 26.35
CA ASP A 569 13.19 -34.16 25.28
C ASP A 569 14.46 -34.82 24.71
N GLU A 570 14.43 -36.15 24.58
CA GLU A 570 15.58 -36.94 24.13
C GLU A 570 15.96 -36.67 22.68
N ALA A 571 15.03 -36.22 21.83
CA ALA A 571 15.37 -35.81 20.48
C ALA A 571 16.15 -34.49 20.50
N THR A 572 15.71 -33.51 21.30
CA THR A 572 16.45 -32.24 21.49
C THR A 572 17.88 -32.48 21.98
N LYS A 573 18.05 -33.31 23.02
CA LYS A 573 19.38 -33.64 23.58
C LYS A 573 20.32 -34.30 22.58
N LYS A 574 19.78 -35.02 21.59
CA LYS A 574 20.56 -35.68 20.53
C LYS A 574 20.85 -34.74 19.36
N SER A 575 19.98 -33.76 19.11
CA SER A 575 20.11 -32.84 17.97
C SER A 575 21.08 -31.70 18.22
N LEU A 576 21.33 -31.32 19.47
CA LEU A 576 22.23 -30.23 19.86
C LEU A 576 23.50 -30.77 20.53
N ASP A 577 24.65 -30.16 20.26
CA ASP A 577 25.86 -30.45 21.00
C ASP A 577 25.73 -30.03 22.50
N PRO A 578 26.51 -30.64 23.42
CA PRO A 578 26.37 -30.39 24.85
C PRO A 578 26.53 -28.93 25.26
N ASN A 579 27.37 -28.17 24.56
CA ASN A 579 27.61 -26.77 24.89
C ASN A 579 26.44 -25.89 24.42
N THR A 580 25.96 -26.07 23.19
CA THR A 580 24.75 -25.37 22.72
C THR A 580 23.55 -25.68 23.62
N LEU A 581 23.37 -26.94 24.02
CA LEU A 581 22.31 -27.33 24.96
C LEU A 581 22.46 -26.64 26.31
N ALA A 582 23.67 -26.54 26.87
CA ALA A 582 23.92 -25.82 28.11
C ALA A 582 23.55 -24.34 28.01
N ILE A 583 23.86 -23.66 26.89
CA ILE A 583 23.45 -22.28 26.67
C ILE A 583 21.92 -22.16 26.52
N MET A 584 21.25 -23.13 25.89
CA MET A 584 19.77 -23.15 25.85
C MET A 584 19.14 -23.26 27.25
N HIS A 585 19.72 -24.04 28.16
CA HIS A 585 19.30 -24.07 29.57
C HIS A 585 19.48 -22.70 30.25
N LYS A 586 20.59 -22.00 30.00
CA LYS A 586 20.79 -20.65 30.52
C LYS A 586 19.77 -19.65 29.98
N LEU A 587 19.37 -19.77 28.71
CA LEU A 587 18.29 -18.96 28.14
C LEU A 587 16.95 -19.29 28.81
N PHE A 588 16.64 -20.56 29.07
CA PHE A 588 15.47 -20.97 29.84
C PHE A 588 15.46 -20.33 31.24
N GLU A 589 16.56 -20.45 31.99
CA GLU A 589 16.67 -19.85 33.32
C GLU A 589 16.53 -18.33 33.28
N LEU A 590 17.20 -17.66 32.32
CA LEU A 590 17.12 -16.21 32.18
C LEU A 590 15.68 -15.75 31.91
N PHE A 591 14.98 -16.45 31.00
CA PHE A 591 13.57 -16.17 30.71
C PHE A 591 12.69 -16.34 31.95
N ALA A 592 12.82 -17.47 32.65
CA ALA A 592 12.00 -17.79 33.81
C ALA A 592 12.27 -16.83 34.98
N LEU A 593 13.54 -16.58 35.31
CA LEU A 593 13.90 -15.67 36.40
C LEU A 593 13.54 -14.20 36.09
N HIS A 594 13.65 -13.77 34.83
CA HIS A 594 13.21 -12.42 34.43
C HIS A 594 11.70 -12.21 34.64
N ASN A 595 10.88 -13.20 34.24
CA ASN A 595 9.44 -13.15 34.43
C ASN A 595 9.04 -13.28 35.92
N LEU A 596 9.76 -14.11 36.68
CA LEU A 596 9.58 -14.24 38.13
C LEU A 596 9.82 -12.89 38.82
N GLN A 597 10.91 -12.20 38.49
CA GLN A 597 11.25 -10.91 39.09
C GLN A 597 10.25 -9.81 38.73
N SER A 598 9.74 -9.82 37.50
CA SER A 598 8.73 -8.86 37.04
C SER A 598 7.39 -9.04 37.75
N SER A 599 7.12 -10.25 38.26
CA SER A 599 5.91 -10.59 39.03
C SER A 599 6.23 -10.99 40.48
N ALA A 600 7.33 -10.48 41.04
CA ALA A 600 7.90 -10.99 42.30
C ALA A 600 6.93 -10.94 43.49
N SER A 601 6.05 -9.95 43.53
CA SER A 601 5.03 -9.84 44.58
C SER A 601 4.12 -11.07 44.60
N GLU A 602 3.74 -11.60 43.45
CA GLU A 602 2.80 -12.73 43.35
C GLU A 602 3.45 -14.05 43.79
N PHE A 603 4.72 -14.27 43.44
CA PHE A 603 5.49 -15.43 43.91
C PHE A 603 5.75 -15.40 45.41
N PHE A 604 5.93 -14.21 45.98
CA PHE A 604 6.05 -14.03 47.42
C PHE A 604 4.70 -14.25 48.13
N THR A 605 3.63 -13.60 47.67
CA THR A 605 2.30 -13.70 48.31
C THR A 605 1.70 -15.09 48.20
N SER A 606 2.00 -15.84 47.14
CA SER A 606 1.59 -17.25 47.01
C SER A 606 2.43 -18.21 47.87
N ALA A 607 3.43 -17.69 48.59
CA ALA A 607 4.44 -18.48 49.29
C ALA A 607 5.17 -19.50 48.39
N ALA A 608 5.28 -19.24 47.09
CA ALA A 608 6.05 -20.09 46.18
C ALA A 608 7.55 -19.95 46.47
N THR A 609 8.00 -18.72 46.76
CA THR A 609 9.40 -18.38 46.98
C THR A 609 9.57 -17.43 48.16
N THR A 610 10.75 -17.42 48.77
CA THR A 610 11.13 -16.45 49.81
C THR A 610 11.59 -15.11 49.22
N VAL A 611 11.55 -14.04 50.04
CA VAL A 611 12.17 -12.74 49.70
C VAL A 611 13.65 -12.91 49.35
N ARG A 612 14.36 -13.80 50.06
CA ARG A 612 15.78 -14.06 49.84
C ARG A 612 16.03 -14.68 48.46
N GLN A 613 15.23 -15.65 48.05
CA GLN A 613 15.34 -16.25 46.71
C GLN A 613 15.09 -15.22 45.61
N ILE A 614 14.07 -14.36 45.76
CA ILE A 614 13.78 -13.28 44.81
C ILE A 614 14.96 -12.29 44.72
N GLN A 615 15.54 -11.91 45.86
CA GLN A 615 16.71 -11.02 45.90
C GLN A 615 17.92 -11.66 45.21
N LEU A 616 18.24 -12.92 45.54
CA LEU A 616 19.36 -13.64 44.92
C LEU A 616 19.16 -13.87 43.42
N ALA A 617 17.94 -14.18 42.99
CA ALA A 617 17.60 -14.29 41.57
C ALA A 617 17.93 -12.99 40.83
N ARG A 618 17.59 -11.84 41.42
CA ARG A 618 17.84 -10.51 40.84
C ARG A 618 19.30 -10.09 40.88
N THR A 619 19.92 -10.12 42.05
CA THR A 619 21.23 -9.49 42.29
C THR A 619 22.42 -10.41 42.03
N LYS A 620 22.18 -11.72 41.83
CA LYS A 620 23.24 -12.71 41.60
C LYS A 620 22.98 -13.53 40.34
N ARG A 621 21.96 -14.39 40.34
CA ARG A 621 21.80 -15.39 39.26
C ARG A 621 21.52 -14.75 37.90
N THR A 622 20.62 -13.75 37.85
CA THR A 622 20.34 -13.05 36.58
C THR A 622 21.56 -12.34 36.03
N LEU A 623 22.34 -11.64 36.86
CA LEU A 623 23.55 -10.96 36.39
C LEU A 623 24.59 -11.96 35.87
N SER A 624 24.79 -13.08 36.58
CA SER A 624 25.64 -14.19 36.11
C SER A 624 25.17 -14.72 34.75
N LEU A 625 23.87 -14.95 34.57
CA LEU A 625 23.31 -15.41 33.31
C LEU A 625 23.54 -14.41 32.17
N LEU A 626 23.42 -13.11 32.42
CA LEU A 626 23.72 -12.08 31.41
C LEU A 626 25.18 -12.17 30.95
N ASP A 627 26.12 -12.26 31.89
CA ASP A 627 27.56 -12.40 31.59
C ASP A 627 27.86 -13.72 30.86
N GLU A 628 27.23 -14.81 31.26
CA GLU A 628 27.42 -16.14 30.67
C GLU A 628 26.81 -16.25 29.26
N ILE A 629 25.73 -15.51 28.95
CA ILE A 629 25.05 -15.54 27.64
C ILE A 629 25.68 -14.53 26.68
N ARG A 630 26.20 -13.40 27.19
CA ARG A 630 26.72 -12.29 26.37
C ARG A 630 27.70 -12.72 25.27
N PRO A 631 28.71 -13.59 25.50
CA PRO A 631 29.65 -14.02 24.47
C PRO A 631 29.00 -14.77 23.30
N HIS A 632 27.82 -15.34 23.54
CA HIS A 632 27.09 -16.18 22.59
C HIS A 632 26.03 -15.41 21.80
N ALA A 633 25.71 -14.16 22.21
CA ALA A 633 24.55 -13.41 21.73
C ALA A 633 24.49 -13.28 20.19
N VAL A 634 25.62 -12.98 19.54
CA VAL A 634 25.67 -12.83 18.07
C VAL A 634 25.43 -14.18 17.36
N ARG A 635 26.05 -15.27 17.82
CA ARG A 635 25.83 -16.60 17.23
C ARG A 635 24.42 -17.13 17.45
N LEU A 636 23.82 -16.82 18.61
CA LEU A 636 22.42 -17.15 18.90
C LEU A 636 21.47 -16.46 17.91
N VAL A 637 21.67 -15.17 17.62
CA VAL A 637 20.83 -14.49 16.62
C VAL A 637 21.13 -14.91 15.19
N ASP A 638 22.38 -15.27 14.87
CA ASP A 638 22.75 -15.79 13.55
C ASP A 638 22.07 -17.14 13.24
N ALA A 639 21.81 -17.98 14.25
CA ALA A 639 21.12 -19.27 14.07
C ALA A 639 19.67 -19.15 13.57
N TRP A 640 19.05 -17.98 13.70
CA TRP A 640 17.73 -17.72 13.11
C TRP A 640 17.77 -17.61 11.58
N SER A 641 18.97 -17.53 10.99
CA SER A 641 19.19 -17.59 9.54
C SER A 641 18.39 -16.57 8.72
N PHE A 642 18.16 -15.37 9.28
CA PHE A 642 17.51 -14.28 8.55
C PHE A 642 18.45 -13.70 7.49
N PRO A 643 18.09 -13.75 6.19
CA PRO A 643 18.84 -13.06 5.15
C PRO A 643 18.77 -11.55 5.32
N ASP A 644 19.86 -10.84 4.99
CA ASP A 644 19.88 -9.37 5.02
C ASP A 644 18.78 -8.77 4.12
N TRP A 645 18.45 -9.44 3.01
CA TRP A 645 17.34 -9.06 2.15
C TRP A 645 15.99 -9.11 2.87
N GLN A 646 15.74 -10.10 3.74
CA GLN A 646 14.50 -10.19 4.51
C GLN A 646 14.47 -9.18 5.66
N LEU A 647 15.59 -8.99 6.36
CA LEU A 647 15.71 -8.01 7.44
C LEU A 647 15.55 -6.57 6.94
N ASP A 648 16.04 -6.30 5.73
CA ASP A 648 16.03 -4.99 5.07
C ASP A 648 16.40 -3.87 6.06
N SER A 649 17.57 -4.04 6.67
CA SER A 649 18.03 -3.26 7.80
C SER A 649 19.51 -2.93 7.63
N ALA A 650 19.84 -1.64 7.65
CA ALA A 650 21.23 -1.19 7.73
C ALA A 650 21.90 -1.59 9.05
N LEU A 651 21.12 -1.64 10.13
CA LEU A 651 21.65 -1.90 11.49
C LEU A 651 21.86 -3.40 11.77
N GLY A 652 21.08 -4.25 11.10
CA GLY A 652 21.06 -5.69 11.33
C GLY A 652 21.89 -6.51 10.35
N ARG A 653 22.69 -5.88 9.48
CA ARG A 653 23.48 -6.57 8.45
C ARG A 653 24.37 -7.65 9.03
N TYR A 654 24.42 -8.79 8.37
CA TYR A 654 25.26 -9.91 8.78
C TYR A 654 26.76 -9.56 8.77
N ASP A 655 27.19 -8.74 7.83
CA ASP A 655 28.59 -8.34 7.66
C ASP A 655 29.06 -7.21 8.59
N GLY A 656 28.15 -6.60 9.35
CA GLY A 656 28.47 -5.52 10.28
C GLY A 656 28.80 -4.16 9.63
N LYS A 657 28.60 -3.99 8.31
CA LYS A 657 28.81 -2.72 7.58
C LYS A 657 27.66 -1.74 7.80
N VAL A 658 27.41 -1.42 9.07
CA VAL A 658 26.24 -0.67 9.51
C VAL A 658 26.28 0.78 9.02
N TYR A 659 27.40 1.46 9.23
CA TYR A 659 27.50 2.90 8.98
C TYR A 659 27.55 3.20 7.48
N GLU A 660 28.22 2.33 6.73
CA GLU A 660 28.32 2.40 5.28
C GLU A 660 26.95 2.23 4.62
N ASP A 661 26.19 1.21 5.00
CA ASP A 661 24.86 0.95 4.44
C ASP A 661 23.85 2.04 4.84
N LEU A 662 23.91 2.51 6.10
CA LEU A 662 23.06 3.60 6.58
C LEU A 662 23.33 4.89 5.80
N PHE A 663 24.60 5.21 5.53
CA PHE A 663 24.99 6.37 4.74
C PHE A 663 24.63 6.21 3.27
N HIS A 664 24.82 5.04 2.67
CA HIS A 664 24.42 4.74 1.29
C HIS A 664 22.91 4.95 1.10
N ARG A 665 22.07 4.34 1.95
CA ARG A 665 20.62 4.54 1.90
C ARG A 665 20.20 5.99 2.08
N ALA A 666 20.90 6.73 2.95
CA ALA A 666 20.61 8.13 3.22
C ALA A 666 21.09 9.09 2.14
N SER A 667 22.21 8.82 1.48
CA SER A 667 22.87 9.76 0.54
C SER A 667 22.58 9.45 -0.92
N GLU A 668 22.51 8.18 -1.30
CA GLU A 668 22.41 7.74 -2.70
C GLU A 668 21.03 7.21 -3.09
N VAL A 669 20.27 6.66 -2.13
CA VAL A 669 18.96 6.06 -2.40
C VAL A 669 17.79 7.02 -2.07
N ASN A 670 18.00 7.95 -1.13
CA ASN A 670 16.95 8.87 -0.66
C ASN A 670 16.62 9.96 -1.70
N PRO A 671 15.43 9.92 -2.34
CA PRO A 671 15.07 10.84 -3.41
C PRO A 671 14.86 12.28 -2.92
N VAL A 672 14.69 12.52 -1.62
CA VAL A 672 14.57 13.88 -1.07
C VAL A 672 15.86 14.68 -1.30
N ASN A 673 17.01 14.02 -1.37
CA ASN A 673 18.27 14.70 -1.65
C ASN A 673 18.38 15.23 -3.09
N ASP A 674 17.48 14.79 -3.99
CA ASP A 674 17.40 15.27 -5.38
C ASP A 674 16.52 16.54 -5.49
N ILE A 675 15.81 16.90 -4.41
CA ILE A 675 14.84 17.99 -4.40
C ILE A 675 15.49 19.24 -3.79
N VAL A 676 15.48 20.33 -4.56
CA VAL A 676 15.83 21.65 -4.05
C VAL A 676 14.57 22.31 -3.51
N PHE A 677 14.59 22.73 -2.25
CA PHE A 677 13.49 23.48 -1.64
C PHE A 677 13.68 24.97 -1.91
N ASP A 678 12.61 25.69 -2.20
CA ASP A 678 12.60 27.14 -2.01
C ASP A 678 12.50 27.40 -0.50
N PRO A 679 13.53 27.97 0.15
CA PRO A 679 13.48 28.20 1.58
C PRO A 679 12.70 29.48 1.94
N TYR A 680 12.27 30.27 0.96
CA TYR A 680 11.69 31.59 1.22
C TYR A 680 10.16 31.50 1.40
N PRO A 681 9.63 31.80 2.60
CA PRO A 681 8.21 31.62 2.91
C PRO A 681 7.26 32.58 2.17
N GLU A 682 7.79 33.63 1.53
CA GLU A 682 7.04 34.57 0.71
C GLU A 682 6.97 34.15 -0.77
N SER A 683 7.63 33.06 -1.14
CA SER A 683 7.60 32.47 -2.48
C SER A 683 6.49 31.41 -2.56
N ASP A 684 5.62 31.52 -3.56
CA ASP A 684 4.63 30.46 -3.86
C ASP A 684 5.28 29.24 -4.54
N VAL A 685 6.55 29.33 -4.94
CA VAL A 685 7.33 28.23 -5.51
C VAL A 685 7.81 27.34 -4.36
N LEU A 686 7.45 26.05 -4.38
CA LEU A 686 7.91 25.11 -3.34
C LEU A 686 9.24 24.44 -3.71
N PHE A 687 9.39 24.07 -4.98
CA PHE A 687 10.55 23.37 -5.52
C PHE A 687 10.99 24.07 -6.82
N PRO A 688 11.96 25.00 -6.78
CA PRO A 688 12.34 25.83 -7.93
C PRO A 688 13.00 25.03 -9.05
N GLN A 689 13.49 23.82 -8.74
CA GLN A 689 13.93 22.81 -9.68
C GLN A 689 13.12 21.54 -9.40
N ASN A 690 11.93 21.42 -9.97
CA ASN A 690 11.16 20.19 -9.82
C ASN A 690 11.73 19.12 -10.78
N ASN A 691 12.87 18.52 -10.41
CA ASN A 691 13.49 17.35 -11.04
C ASN A 691 12.66 16.06 -10.81
N THR A 692 11.33 16.16 -10.77
CA THR A 692 10.44 15.00 -10.71
C THR A 692 10.29 14.32 -12.07
N ALA A 693 10.77 14.95 -13.16
CA ALA A 693 11.06 14.25 -14.39
C ALA A 693 12.35 13.44 -14.18
N ARG A 694 12.23 12.12 -14.26
CA ARG A 694 13.37 11.18 -14.34
C ARG A 694 14.48 11.80 -15.21
N ASN A 695 15.65 12.11 -14.66
CA ASN A 695 16.78 12.64 -15.46
C ASN A 695 17.01 11.68 -16.63
N MET A 696 16.62 12.11 -17.82
CA MET A 696 16.81 11.38 -19.05
C MET A 696 18.31 11.24 -19.26
N THR A 697 18.77 10.04 -19.57
CA THR A 697 20.15 9.83 -20.03
C THR A 697 20.36 10.62 -21.32
N GLU A 698 21.61 10.98 -21.64
CA GLU A 698 21.90 11.73 -22.88
C GLU A 698 21.31 11.08 -24.15
N PRO A 699 21.33 9.74 -24.33
CA PRO A 699 20.61 9.10 -25.44
C PRO A 699 19.09 9.31 -25.41
N GLU A 700 18.46 9.22 -24.23
CA GLU A 700 17.02 9.49 -24.07
C GLU A 700 16.69 10.95 -24.36
N ILE A 701 17.55 11.90 -23.93
CA ILE A 701 17.42 13.33 -24.27
C ILE A 701 17.46 13.48 -25.79
N MET A 702 18.45 12.91 -26.47
CA MET A 702 18.57 13.03 -27.92
C MET A 702 17.38 12.43 -28.66
N GLU A 703 16.85 11.28 -28.25
CA GLU A 703 15.64 10.68 -28.80
C GLU A 703 14.41 11.60 -28.60
N PHE A 704 14.31 12.24 -27.43
CA PHE A 704 13.24 13.21 -27.16
C PHE A 704 13.36 14.47 -28.01
N LEU A 705 14.57 15.01 -28.17
CA LEU A 705 14.83 16.15 -29.07
C LEU A 705 14.50 15.79 -30.52
N GLU A 706 14.85 14.58 -30.97
CA GLU A 706 14.51 14.06 -32.29
C GLU A 706 12.98 14.01 -32.49
N GLY A 707 12.23 13.51 -31.51
CA GLY A 707 10.76 13.48 -31.55
C GLY A 707 10.14 14.87 -31.67
N ILE A 708 10.66 15.86 -30.92
CA ILE A 708 10.21 17.26 -31.06
C ILE A 708 10.53 17.78 -32.46
N ALA A 709 11.77 17.59 -32.93
CA ALA A 709 12.23 18.10 -34.21
C ALA A 709 11.47 17.47 -35.40
N ASP A 710 11.18 16.17 -35.34
CA ASP A 710 10.34 15.46 -36.32
C ASP A 710 8.93 16.04 -36.37
N GLY A 711 8.38 16.43 -35.21
CA GLY A 711 7.08 17.07 -35.10
C GLY A 711 6.96 18.37 -35.90
N PHE A 712 8.05 19.11 -36.14
CA PHE A 712 8.06 20.29 -37.01
C PHE A 712 7.94 19.96 -38.50
N ARG A 713 8.16 18.71 -38.88
CA ARG A 713 8.09 18.24 -40.27
C ARG A 713 6.87 17.37 -40.55
N ILE A 714 6.52 16.44 -39.66
CA ILE A 714 5.43 15.47 -39.87
C ILE A 714 4.69 15.24 -38.55
N TRP A 715 3.35 15.16 -38.60
CA TRP A 715 2.50 14.76 -37.46
C TRP A 715 1.30 13.92 -37.95
N PRO A 716 0.65 13.16 -37.06
CA PRO A 716 -0.58 12.42 -37.37
C PRO A 716 -1.73 13.35 -37.78
N GLU A 717 -2.29 13.11 -38.97
CA GLU A 717 -3.36 13.94 -39.53
C GLU A 717 -4.70 13.69 -38.84
N ALA A 718 -5.28 14.73 -38.25
CA ALA A 718 -6.60 14.65 -37.65
C ALA A 718 -7.69 14.41 -38.71
N PRO A 719 -8.62 13.45 -38.50
CA PRO A 719 -9.79 13.32 -39.34
C PRO A 719 -10.74 14.51 -39.13
N LEU A 720 -11.65 14.74 -40.08
CA LEU A 720 -12.81 15.60 -39.85
C LEU A 720 -13.77 14.88 -38.87
N TYR A 721 -13.46 15.01 -37.58
CA TYR A 721 -14.18 14.32 -36.51
C TYR A 721 -15.57 14.91 -36.27
N HIS A 722 -15.71 16.22 -36.47
CA HIS A 722 -16.99 16.93 -36.40
C HIS A 722 -17.47 17.39 -37.77
N ARG A 723 -18.78 17.59 -37.88
CA ARG A 723 -19.42 18.10 -39.11
C ARG A 723 -20.47 19.17 -38.83
N PRO A 724 -20.68 20.13 -39.75
CA PRO A 724 -21.73 21.16 -39.62
C PRO A 724 -23.14 20.64 -39.35
N GLU A 725 -23.46 19.45 -39.85
CA GLU A 725 -24.78 18.82 -39.70
C GLU A 725 -25.13 18.54 -38.23
N GLU A 726 -24.13 18.41 -37.35
CA GLU A 726 -24.33 18.20 -35.90
C GLU A 726 -25.14 19.34 -35.25
N LEU A 727 -25.07 20.55 -35.81
CA LEU A 727 -25.79 21.73 -35.31
C LEU A 727 -26.81 22.29 -36.31
N ASN A 728 -27.18 21.52 -37.34
CA ASN A 728 -28.08 21.94 -38.42
C ASN A 728 -27.64 23.25 -39.12
N LEU A 729 -26.34 23.46 -39.30
CA LEU A 729 -25.81 24.60 -40.04
C LEU A 729 -25.85 24.32 -41.55
N GLU A 730 -26.47 25.21 -42.31
CA GLU A 730 -26.38 25.18 -43.77
C GLU A 730 -24.98 25.63 -44.22
N TYR A 731 -24.37 24.87 -45.12
CA TYR A 731 -23.03 25.15 -45.62
C TYR A 731 -22.82 24.65 -47.05
N GLU A 732 -21.87 25.26 -47.74
CA GLU A 732 -21.32 24.81 -49.01
C GLU A 732 -19.93 24.23 -48.78
N THR A 733 -19.65 23.06 -49.35
CA THR A 733 -18.26 22.59 -49.47
C THR A 733 -17.60 23.33 -50.62
N VAL A 734 -16.45 23.95 -50.36
CA VAL A 734 -15.75 24.81 -51.32
C VAL A 734 -14.30 24.37 -51.49
N THR A 735 -13.81 24.43 -52.72
CA THR A 735 -12.42 24.19 -53.06
C THR A 735 -11.87 25.38 -53.83
N PHE A 736 -10.72 25.91 -53.42
CA PHE A 736 -10.06 27.03 -54.10
C PHE A 736 -8.54 26.93 -54.01
N PRO A 737 -7.79 27.46 -54.99
CA PRO A 737 -6.33 27.40 -54.94
C PRO A 737 -5.76 28.43 -53.95
N SER A 738 -4.69 28.04 -53.25
CA SER A 738 -3.73 28.98 -52.65
C SER A 738 -3.09 29.87 -53.71
N GLU A 739 -2.33 30.89 -53.29
CA GLU A 739 -1.61 31.76 -54.24
C GLU A 739 -0.68 31.00 -55.20
N ASP A 740 -0.03 29.95 -54.74
CA ASP A 740 0.88 29.08 -55.51
C ASP A 740 0.19 27.84 -56.13
N GLY A 741 -1.14 27.74 -56.04
CA GLY A 741 -1.93 26.73 -56.75
C GLY A 741 -2.22 25.43 -56.00
N VAL A 742 -1.86 25.31 -54.71
CA VAL A 742 -2.27 24.18 -53.86
C VAL A 742 -3.79 24.23 -53.65
N PRO A 743 -4.54 23.16 -53.93
CA PRO A 743 -5.99 23.16 -53.70
C PRO A 743 -6.29 23.15 -52.20
N LEU A 744 -7.15 24.05 -51.75
CA LEU A 744 -7.59 24.18 -50.36
C LEU A 744 -9.05 23.78 -50.22
N GLU A 745 -9.34 22.93 -49.25
CA GLU A 745 -10.67 22.41 -48.95
C GLU A 745 -11.29 23.14 -47.77
N GLY A 746 -12.53 23.60 -47.92
CA GLY A 746 -13.19 24.42 -46.92
C GLY A 746 -14.70 24.31 -46.87
N TRP A 747 -15.28 25.05 -45.93
CA TRP A 747 -16.71 25.25 -45.77
C TRP A 747 -17.04 26.73 -45.81
N PHE A 748 -18.07 27.08 -46.58
CA PHE A 748 -18.66 28.40 -46.62
C PHE A 748 -20.07 28.33 -46.00
N PHE A 749 -20.32 29.15 -44.99
CA PHE A 749 -21.59 29.23 -44.28
C PHE A 749 -22.29 30.55 -44.67
N PRO A 750 -23.26 30.51 -45.60
CA PRO A 750 -23.97 31.70 -46.04
C PRO A 750 -24.95 32.20 -44.98
N CYS A 751 -24.96 33.52 -44.74
CA CYS A 751 -25.92 34.19 -43.87
C CYS A 751 -26.75 35.18 -44.72
N ASN A 752 -27.97 34.77 -45.06
CA ASN A 752 -28.84 35.53 -45.96
C ASN A 752 -29.14 36.93 -45.41
N GLY A 753 -28.89 37.96 -46.23
CA GLY A 753 -29.14 39.36 -45.86
C GLY A 753 -27.97 40.04 -45.12
N SER A 754 -26.87 39.32 -44.87
CA SER A 754 -25.64 39.91 -44.32
C SER A 754 -24.71 40.37 -45.44
N ASP A 755 -24.06 41.53 -45.25
CA ASP A 755 -22.99 42.07 -46.09
C ASP A 755 -21.60 41.88 -45.46
N LYS A 756 -21.47 40.95 -44.51
CA LYS A 756 -20.26 40.74 -43.70
C LYS A 756 -19.79 39.31 -43.75
N ILE A 757 -18.47 39.13 -43.77
CA ILE A 757 -17.84 37.82 -43.78
C ILE A 757 -16.66 37.74 -42.81
N ILE A 758 -16.58 36.64 -42.07
CA ILE A 758 -15.44 36.27 -41.24
C ILE A 758 -14.68 35.11 -41.88
N ILE A 759 -13.38 35.27 -42.11
CA ILE A 759 -12.50 34.16 -42.47
C ILE A 759 -11.89 33.58 -41.19
N MET A 760 -12.18 32.32 -40.90
CA MET A 760 -11.70 31.59 -39.73
C MET A 760 -10.66 30.54 -40.12
N ASN A 761 -9.46 30.66 -39.58
CA ASN A 761 -8.39 29.69 -39.83
C ASN A 761 -8.11 28.85 -38.58
N HIS A 762 -7.67 27.61 -38.76
CA HIS A 762 -7.38 26.69 -37.66
C HIS A 762 -5.91 26.79 -37.19
N PRO A 763 -5.62 26.40 -35.94
CA PRO A 763 -4.24 26.35 -35.43
C PRO A 763 -3.47 25.14 -35.98
N ARG A 764 -2.16 25.07 -35.72
CA ARG A 764 -1.31 23.90 -36.04
C ARG A 764 -1.89 22.64 -35.38
N LEU A 765 -1.79 21.50 -36.07
CA LEU A 765 -2.32 20.15 -35.75
C LEU A 765 -3.79 19.93 -36.09
N PHE A 766 -4.57 21.00 -36.25
CA PHE A 766 -6.02 20.94 -36.44
C PHE A 766 -6.38 20.87 -37.91
N ASN A 767 -7.66 20.66 -38.17
CA ASN A 767 -8.30 20.95 -39.44
C ASN A 767 -9.50 21.90 -39.18
N ARG A 768 -10.28 22.20 -40.21
CA ARG A 768 -11.47 23.06 -40.15
C ARG A 768 -12.57 22.57 -39.21
N ALA A 769 -12.57 21.31 -38.78
CA ALA A 769 -13.55 20.79 -37.83
C ALA A 769 -13.07 20.89 -36.36
N GLY A 770 -11.76 20.78 -36.13
CA GLY A 770 -11.21 20.70 -34.79
C GLY A 770 -10.03 19.75 -34.65
N LEU A 771 -9.84 19.23 -33.44
CA LEU A 771 -8.88 18.18 -33.12
C LEU A 771 -9.44 17.23 -32.04
N PRO A 772 -9.58 15.93 -32.32
CA PRO A 772 -10.07 14.97 -31.33
C PRO A 772 -8.95 14.50 -30.40
N SER A 773 -8.42 15.39 -29.56
CA SER A 773 -7.24 15.07 -28.72
C SER A 773 -7.56 14.25 -27.46
N HIS A 774 -8.81 13.82 -27.29
CA HIS A 774 -9.22 12.87 -26.26
C HIS A 774 -9.05 11.40 -26.69
N ILE A 775 -8.67 11.13 -27.93
CA ILE A 775 -8.43 9.79 -28.49
C ILE A 775 -7.03 9.68 -29.12
N GLU A 776 -6.54 8.44 -29.24
CA GLU A 776 -5.23 8.16 -29.86
C GLU A 776 -5.28 8.28 -31.40
N PRO A 777 -4.18 8.70 -32.05
CA PRO A 777 -2.86 9.00 -31.49
C PRO A 777 -2.69 10.44 -30.99
N TRP A 778 -3.68 11.31 -31.14
CA TRP A 778 -3.55 12.74 -30.79
C TRP A 778 -3.47 12.97 -29.29
N ASN A 779 -4.12 12.12 -28.48
CA ASN A 779 -4.02 12.16 -27.03
C ASN A 779 -2.57 12.05 -26.57
N SER A 780 -1.83 11.05 -27.05
CA SER A 780 -0.41 10.89 -26.74
C SER A 780 0.44 12.12 -27.06
N LEU A 781 0.09 12.88 -28.11
CA LEU A 781 0.84 14.06 -28.53
C LEU A 781 0.56 15.29 -27.68
N THR A 782 -0.66 15.45 -27.18
CA THR A 782 -1.10 16.71 -26.56
C THR A 782 -1.36 16.59 -25.06
N ALA A 783 -1.56 15.38 -24.53
CA ALA A 783 -1.77 15.12 -23.11
C ALA A 783 -0.62 15.59 -22.20
N PRO A 784 0.68 15.53 -22.59
CA PRO A 784 1.76 16.05 -21.76
C PRO A 784 1.61 17.55 -21.41
N LEU A 785 0.95 18.33 -22.28
CA LEU A 785 0.64 19.74 -22.05
C LEU A 785 -0.77 19.96 -21.47
N GLY A 786 -1.40 18.91 -20.93
CA GLY A 786 -2.75 18.94 -20.38
C GLY A 786 -3.87 19.06 -21.42
N ASN A 787 -3.56 18.99 -22.72
CA ASN A 787 -4.51 19.22 -23.81
C ASN A 787 -5.17 17.91 -24.28
N ASN A 788 -5.78 17.18 -23.35
CA ASN A 788 -6.39 15.85 -23.58
C ASN A 788 -7.92 15.88 -23.73
N ILE A 789 -8.47 16.96 -24.28
CA ILE A 789 -9.91 17.18 -24.45
C ILE A 789 -10.27 17.37 -25.93
N ASP A 790 -11.48 16.99 -26.30
CA ASP A 790 -12.01 17.30 -27.63
C ASP A 790 -12.10 18.82 -27.88
N VAL A 791 -11.70 19.26 -29.08
CA VAL A 791 -11.87 20.66 -29.49
C VAL A 791 -12.68 20.70 -30.78
N ASN A 792 -13.93 21.11 -30.65
CA ASN A 792 -14.90 21.21 -31.74
C ASN A 792 -15.08 22.69 -32.16
N PHE A 793 -14.84 23.02 -33.42
CA PHE A 793 -15.03 24.38 -33.97
C PHE A 793 -16.40 24.64 -34.59
N ILE A 794 -17.25 23.62 -34.77
CA ILE A 794 -18.60 23.81 -35.32
C ILE A 794 -19.45 24.81 -34.50
N PRO A 795 -19.41 24.80 -33.15
CA PRO A 795 -20.08 25.83 -32.34
C PRO A 795 -19.62 27.26 -32.62
N ASP A 796 -18.32 27.48 -32.86
CA ASP A 796 -17.77 28.81 -33.17
C ASP A 796 -18.39 29.37 -34.48
N TYR A 797 -18.52 28.52 -35.50
CA TYR A 797 -19.14 28.89 -36.77
C TYR A 797 -20.62 29.22 -36.60
N LYS A 798 -21.34 28.44 -35.79
CA LYS A 798 -22.75 28.68 -35.50
C LYS A 798 -22.97 30.03 -34.83
N ILE A 799 -22.17 30.35 -33.83
CA ILE A 799 -22.30 31.61 -33.08
C ILE A 799 -22.11 32.82 -34.00
N LEU A 800 -21.13 32.78 -34.91
CA LEU A 800 -20.93 33.85 -35.89
C LEU A 800 -22.06 33.91 -36.92
N HIS A 801 -22.53 32.76 -37.40
CA HIS A 801 -23.65 32.69 -38.35
C HIS A 801 -24.93 33.27 -37.74
N ASP A 802 -25.28 32.86 -36.52
CA ASP A 802 -26.44 33.34 -35.77
C ASP A 802 -26.31 34.86 -35.44
N ALA A 803 -25.07 35.36 -35.30
CA ALA A 803 -24.78 36.79 -35.10
C ALA A 803 -24.79 37.61 -36.41
N GLY A 804 -25.17 37.02 -37.54
CA GLY A 804 -25.34 37.72 -38.80
C GLY A 804 -24.08 37.82 -39.66
N TYR A 805 -23.12 36.90 -39.52
CA TYR A 805 -21.91 36.86 -40.36
C TYR A 805 -21.91 35.67 -41.30
N ASN A 806 -21.51 35.89 -42.55
CA ASN A 806 -21.05 34.79 -43.41
C ASN A 806 -19.72 34.26 -42.84
N VAL A 807 -19.46 32.95 -42.94
CA VAL A 807 -18.20 32.37 -42.42
C VAL A 807 -17.52 31.55 -43.50
N LEU A 808 -16.24 31.81 -43.74
CA LEU A 808 -15.37 30.94 -44.54
C LEU A 808 -14.33 30.29 -43.62
N THR A 809 -14.24 28.97 -43.66
CA THR A 809 -13.17 28.19 -43.02
C THR A 809 -12.55 27.24 -44.03
N HIS A 810 -11.27 26.93 -43.87
CA HIS A 810 -10.56 26.00 -44.74
C HIS A 810 -9.46 25.27 -43.98
N ASP A 811 -9.08 24.10 -44.50
CA ASP A 811 -7.86 23.44 -44.08
C ASP A 811 -6.68 24.14 -44.75
N PHE A 812 -5.65 24.49 -43.97
CA PHE A 812 -4.38 24.91 -44.54
C PHE A 812 -3.76 23.81 -45.41
N ARG A 813 -2.86 24.17 -46.32
CA ARG A 813 -2.01 23.18 -47.02
C ARG A 813 -1.43 22.20 -46.01
N ASN A 814 -1.30 20.93 -46.38
CA ASN A 814 -0.77 19.89 -45.49
C ASN A 814 -1.62 19.56 -44.24
N TYR A 815 -2.83 20.09 -44.13
CA TYR A 815 -3.79 19.74 -43.07
C TYR A 815 -5.10 19.23 -43.66
N GLY A 816 -5.78 18.36 -42.89
CA GLY A 816 -7.07 17.79 -43.23
C GLY A 816 -7.14 17.29 -44.68
N MET A 817 -8.11 17.80 -45.43
CA MET A 817 -8.39 17.38 -46.80
C MET A 817 -7.71 18.26 -47.87
N SER A 818 -6.99 19.32 -47.47
CA SER A 818 -6.28 20.20 -48.41
C SER A 818 -5.08 19.52 -49.06
N GLY A 819 -4.71 20.04 -50.23
CA GLY A 819 -3.57 19.59 -51.01
C GLY A 819 -2.24 19.69 -50.27
N ARG A 820 -1.26 18.92 -50.76
CA ARG A 820 0.09 18.87 -50.20
C ARG A 820 1.04 19.76 -50.98
N GLY A 821 1.85 20.52 -50.26
CA GLY A 821 2.81 21.48 -50.82
C GLY A 821 4.11 21.52 -50.01
N ASN A 822 5.18 21.99 -50.64
CA ASN A 822 6.48 22.27 -50.00
C ASN A 822 7.03 21.09 -49.16
N ASN A 823 6.92 19.85 -49.67
CA ASN A 823 7.35 18.63 -48.98
C ASN A 823 6.69 18.38 -47.61
N VAL A 824 5.43 18.78 -47.45
CA VAL A 824 4.63 18.61 -46.21
C VAL A 824 5.18 19.40 -45.01
N LEU A 825 5.95 20.45 -45.29
CA LEU A 825 6.59 21.26 -44.25
C LEU A 825 5.58 22.20 -43.55
N TYR A 826 5.63 22.24 -42.21
CA TYR A 826 5.11 23.35 -41.42
C TYR A 826 6.16 24.46 -41.35
N SER A 827 5.77 25.69 -41.66
CA SER A 827 6.73 26.81 -41.78
C SER A 827 6.43 28.00 -40.87
N GLY A 828 5.65 27.79 -39.81
CA GLY A 828 5.33 28.84 -38.83
C GLY A 828 4.42 29.94 -39.36
N GLY A 829 3.79 29.75 -40.53
CA GLY A 829 2.97 30.73 -41.20
C GLY A 829 3.53 31.23 -42.54
N ARG A 830 4.76 30.87 -42.92
CA ARG A 830 5.40 31.38 -44.15
C ARG A 830 4.69 30.89 -45.42
N TYR A 831 4.59 29.58 -45.62
CA TYR A 831 3.90 28.99 -46.76
C TYR A 831 2.39 28.98 -46.56
N GLU A 832 1.94 28.84 -45.31
CA GLU A 832 0.52 28.94 -44.96
C GLU A 832 -0.05 30.35 -45.27
N SER A 833 0.82 31.38 -45.38
CA SER A 833 0.41 32.72 -45.82
C SER A 833 -0.19 32.76 -47.24
N TYR A 834 0.27 31.88 -48.14
CA TYR A 834 -0.28 31.76 -49.48
C TYR A 834 -1.73 31.24 -49.47
N ASP A 835 -2.08 30.47 -48.44
CA ASP A 835 -3.43 29.94 -48.26
C ASP A 835 -4.37 31.05 -47.76
N VAL A 836 -3.87 31.92 -46.88
CA VAL A 836 -4.58 33.16 -46.47
C VAL A 836 -4.90 34.03 -47.69
N ILE A 837 -3.94 34.22 -48.59
CA ILE A 837 -4.15 34.97 -49.84
C ILE A 837 -5.15 34.25 -50.75
N GLY A 838 -5.07 32.92 -50.85
CA GLY A 838 -6.05 32.10 -51.59
C GLY A 838 -7.48 32.32 -51.10
N ALA A 839 -7.69 32.26 -49.79
CA ALA A 839 -9.00 32.48 -49.17
C ALA A 839 -9.55 33.89 -49.43
N LEU A 840 -8.71 34.93 -49.30
CA LEU A 840 -9.09 36.31 -49.60
C LEU A 840 -9.47 36.49 -51.07
N ARG A 841 -8.68 35.93 -52.00
CA ARG A 841 -8.97 36.02 -53.44
C ARG A 841 -10.21 35.22 -53.82
N TYR A 842 -10.48 34.11 -53.14
CA TYR A 842 -11.69 33.31 -53.36
C TYR A 842 -12.95 34.14 -53.07
N ILE A 843 -13.03 34.76 -51.88
CA ILE A 843 -14.19 35.58 -51.52
C ILE A 843 -14.33 36.81 -52.42
N ARG A 844 -13.22 37.46 -52.79
CA ARG A 844 -13.25 38.62 -53.69
C ARG A 844 -13.68 38.29 -55.13
N LYS A 845 -13.59 37.02 -55.54
CA LYS A 845 -14.01 36.57 -56.87
C LYS A 845 -15.42 35.98 -56.88
N ARG A 846 -15.97 35.59 -55.72
CA ARG A 846 -17.32 35.02 -55.62
C ARG A 846 -18.35 36.15 -55.74
N ASN A 847 -19.34 35.99 -56.62
CA ASN A 847 -20.24 37.09 -56.99
C ASN A 847 -21.08 37.64 -55.83
N ASP A 848 -21.40 36.80 -54.86
CA ASP A 848 -22.23 37.08 -53.69
C ASP A 848 -21.41 37.53 -52.47
N THR A 849 -20.08 37.38 -52.45
CA THR A 849 -19.22 37.82 -51.33
C THR A 849 -18.19 38.88 -51.68
N LYS A 850 -17.98 39.18 -52.97
CA LYS A 850 -16.93 40.11 -53.45
C LYS A 850 -16.97 41.53 -52.87
N ASP A 851 -18.15 42.00 -52.49
CA ASP A 851 -18.38 43.37 -51.97
C ASP A 851 -18.60 43.38 -50.45
N MET A 852 -18.48 42.23 -49.77
CA MET A 852 -18.72 42.12 -48.33
C MET A 852 -17.60 42.77 -47.50
N THR A 853 -17.96 43.26 -46.32
CA THR A 853 -17.00 43.69 -45.31
C THR A 853 -16.33 42.49 -44.67
N ILE A 854 -14.99 42.43 -44.70
CA ILE A 854 -14.21 41.26 -44.28
C ILE A 854 -13.57 41.49 -42.91
N GLY A 855 -13.77 40.53 -42.00
CA GLY A 855 -13.03 40.36 -40.76
C GLY A 855 -12.25 39.05 -40.75
N LEU A 856 -11.17 38.99 -39.98
CA LEU A 856 -10.35 37.78 -39.85
C LEU A 856 -10.39 37.27 -38.41
N PHE A 857 -10.52 35.95 -38.25
CA PHE A 857 -10.40 35.29 -36.96
C PHE A 857 -9.37 34.14 -37.04
N PRO A 858 -8.08 34.47 -37.19
CA PRO A 858 -7.05 33.47 -37.42
C PRO A 858 -6.45 32.94 -36.11
N ARG A 859 -6.48 31.62 -35.87
CA ARG A 859 -6.03 31.01 -34.60
C ARG A 859 -4.56 30.58 -34.65
N CYS A 860 -3.76 30.93 -33.64
CA CYS A 860 -2.37 30.46 -33.46
C CYS A 860 -1.54 30.57 -34.77
N MET A 861 -1.14 29.45 -35.38
CA MET A 861 -0.47 29.40 -36.68
C MET A 861 -1.18 30.22 -37.75
N GLY A 862 -2.51 30.16 -37.82
CA GLY A 862 -3.26 30.93 -38.79
C GLY A 862 -3.06 32.45 -38.63
N GLY A 863 -2.85 32.91 -37.39
CA GLY A 863 -2.55 34.33 -37.11
C GLY A 863 -1.15 34.69 -37.55
N SER A 864 -0.16 33.84 -37.27
CA SER A 864 1.20 33.99 -37.80
C SER A 864 1.22 34.05 -39.33
N ALA A 865 0.46 33.17 -39.99
CA ALA A 865 0.31 33.15 -41.45
C ALA A 865 -0.32 34.43 -41.99
N THR A 866 -1.33 34.95 -41.28
CA THR A 866 -1.98 36.22 -41.62
C THR A 866 -1.01 37.39 -41.50
N PHE A 867 -0.21 37.45 -40.43
CA PHE A 867 0.77 38.52 -40.22
C PHE A 867 1.86 38.48 -41.29
N PHE A 868 2.31 37.28 -41.66
CA PHE A 868 3.25 37.08 -42.76
C PHE A 868 2.66 37.56 -44.10
N ALA A 869 1.41 37.16 -44.40
CA ALA A 869 0.68 37.58 -45.59
C ALA A 869 0.53 39.11 -45.67
N MET A 870 0.20 39.77 -44.55
CA MET A 870 0.10 41.24 -44.49
C MET A 870 1.43 41.93 -44.79
N GLY A 871 2.55 41.35 -44.36
CA GLY A 871 3.89 41.87 -44.66
C GLY A 871 4.27 41.72 -46.14
N LYS A 872 3.84 40.63 -46.80
CA LYS A 872 4.19 40.33 -48.20
C LYS A 872 3.22 40.94 -49.22
N HIS A 873 1.94 40.97 -48.90
CA HIS A 873 0.86 41.42 -49.78
C HIS A 873 -0.04 42.46 -49.11
N PRO A 874 0.50 43.60 -48.62
CA PRO A 874 -0.28 44.58 -47.85
C PRO A 874 -1.50 45.12 -48.60
N ALA A 875 -1.46 45.15 -49.94
CA ALA A 875 -2.59 45.58 -50.77
C ALA A 875 -3.82 44.67 -50.63
N GLU A 876 -3.63 43.37 -50.39
CA GLU A 876 -4.71 42.39 -50.21
C GLU A 876 -5.42 42.55 -48.85
N PHE A 877 -4.94 43.41 -47.96
CA PHE A 877 -5.50 43.61 -46.61
C PHE A 877 -6.11 45.01 -46.39
N LYS A 878 -6.18 45.86 -47.42
CA LYS A 878 -6.55 47.28 -47.30
C LYS A 878 -7.98 47.51 -46.79
N ASP A 879 -8.89 46.61 -47.12
CA ASP A 879 -10.33 46.60 -46.87
C ASP A 879 -10.72 45.69 -45.68
N ILE A 880 -9.75 45.00 -45.07
CA ILE A 880 -9.98 44.16 -43.88
C ILE A 880 -10.18 45.06 -42.66
N ARG A 881 -11.27 44.83 -41.93
CA ARG A 881 -11.68 45.73 -40.84
C ARG A 881 -11.08 45.40 -39.49
N THR A 882 -10.89 44.12 -39.18
CA THR A 882 -10.45 43.68 -37.86
C THR A 882 -9.83 42.29 -37.90
N ILE A 883 -8.99 41.99 -36.89
CA ILE A 883 -8.45 40.68 -36.59
C ILE A 883 -8.86 40.26 -35.17
N VAL A 884 -9.29 39.01 -35.00
CA VAL A 884 -9.39 38.33 -33.70
C VAL A 884 -8.36 37.21 -33.66
N PHE A 885 -7.29 37.39 -32.90
CA PHE A 885 -6.13 36.48 -32.88
C PHE A 885 -6.02 35.73 -31.55
N PRO A 886 -6.63 34.54 -31.44
CA PRO A 886 -6.49 33.73 -30.25
C PRO A 886 -5.19 32.94 -30.25
N GLN A 887 -4.67 32.82 -29.04
CA GLN A 887 -3.57 31.96 -28.65
C GLN A 887 -2.36 32.08 -29.60
N PRO A 888 -1.65 33.22 -29.66
CA PRO A 888 -0.35 33.30 -30.33
C PRO A 888 0.70 32.45 -29.61
N ILE A 889 1.76 32.06 -30.31
CA ILE A 889 2.90 31.33 -29.73
C ILE A 889 4.11 31.40 -30.67
N SER A 890 5.29 31.58 -30.11
CA SER A 890 6.57 31.42 -30.82
C SER A 890 7.13 30.02 -30.59
N ALA A 891 7.65 29.38 -31.64
CA ALA A 891 8.21 28.03 -31.50
C ALA A 891 9.38 27.97 -30.52
N ASN A 892 10.28 28.98 -30.53
CA ASN A 892 11.40 29.04 -29.58
C ASN A 892 10.92 28.99 -28.12
N MET A 893 9.93 29.82 -27.76
CA MET A 893 9.36 29.80 -26.41
C MET A 893 8.69 28.46 -26.11
N SER A 894 7.91 27.91 -27.04
CA SER A 894 7.26 26.61 -26.85
C SER A 894 8.24 25.47 -26.63
N SER A 895 9.37 25.48 -27.34
CA SER A 895 10.43 24.49 -27.18
C SER A 895 11.12 24.65 -25.83
N ARG A 896 11.41 25.88 -25.37
CA ARG A 896 11.97 26.13 -24.04
C ARG A 896 11.09 25.58 -22.94
N VAL A 897 9.79 25.90 -22.98
CA VAL A 897 8.83 25.42 -21.97
C VAL A 897 8.71 23.89 -22.01
N THR A 898 8.74 23.29 -23.21
CA THR A 898 8.71 21.82 -23.36
C THR A 898 9.95 21.15 -22.76
N LEU A 899 11.15 21.68 -23.02
CA LEU A 899 12.40 21.15 -22.44
C LEU A 899 12.40 21.29 -20.92
N GLN A 900 12.00 22.45 -20.40
CA GLN A 900 11.91 22.69 -18.96
C GLN A 900 10.90 21.76 -18.30
N ALA A 901 9.74 21.52 -18.91
CA ALA A 901 8.73 20.58 -18.42
C ALA A 901 9.23 19.12 -18.43
N ALA A 902 10.13 18.77 -19.37
CA ALA A 902 10.78 17.47 -19.44
C ALA A 902 12.01 17.34 -18.52
N GLY A 903 12.40 18.40 -17.80
CA GLY A 903 13.61 18.42 -16.97
C GLY A 903 14.92 18.40 -17.78
N ILE A 904 14.88 18.84 -19.03
CA ILE A 904 16.05 18.92 -19.94
C ILE A 904 16.65 20.32 -19.85
N ASP A 905 17.97 20.39 -19.73
CA ASP A 905 18.71 21.67 -19.69
C ASP A 905 18.47 22.47 -20.98
N LEU A 906 18.31 23.79 -20.85
CA LEU A 906 18.14 24.68 -21.99
C LEU A 906 19.40 24.81 -22.85
N ASP A 907 20.55 24.34 -22.39
CA ASP A 907 21.74 24.19 -23.22
C ASP A 907 21.46 23.31 -24.45
N TYR A 908 20.59 22.29 -24.33
CA TYR A 908 20.14 21.44 -25.44
C TYR A 908 19.22 22.14 -26.45
N LEU A 909 18.81 23.39 -26.19
CA LEU A 909 17.97 24.14 -27.12
C LEU A 909 18.70 24.39 -28.45
N LYS A 910 20.03 24.54 -28.42
CA LYS A 910 20.81 24.72 -29.63
C LYS A 910 20.78 23.46 -30.50
N GLU A 911 20.97 22.29 -29.89
CA GLU A 911 20.91 20.99 -30.56
C GLU A 911 19.53 20.76 -31.16
N LEU A 912 18.47 21.07 -30.41
CA LEU A 912 17.10 21.03 -30.92
C LEU A 912 16.90 21.97 -32.11
N ASP A 913 17.40 23.20 -32.03
CA ASP A 913 17.31 24.19 -33.11
C ASP A 913 18.04 23.72 -34.37
N ASP A 914 19.25 23.18 -34.23
CA ASP A 914 20.01 22.58 -35.34
C ASP A 914 19.23 21.41 -35.94
N MET A 915 18.68 20.50 -35.12
CA MET A 915 17.85 19.37 -35.56
C MET A 915 16.59 19.81 -36.32
N VAL A 916 15.93 20.88 -35.87
CA VAL A 916 14.78 21.49 -36.56
C VAL A 916 15.23 22.09 -37.89
N TYR A 917 16.35 22.82 -37.91
CA TYR A 917 16.90 23.39 -39.13
C TYR A 917 17.24 22.31 -40.17
N TRP A 918 17.86 21.20 -39.78
CA TRP A 918 18.17 20.10 -40.71
C TRP A 918 16.92 19.45 -41.30
N ARG A 919 15.80 19.45 -40.58
CA ARG A 919 14.53 18.87 -41.03
C ARG A 919 13.69 19.83 -41.88
N THR A 920 13.80 21.12 -41.60
CA THR A 920 12.83 22.13 -42.10
C THR A 920 13.45 23.28 -42.90
N SER A 921 14.77 23.43 -42.84
CA SER A 921 15.53 24.59 -43.35
C SER A 921 15.15 25.93 -42.69
N LEU A 922 14.59 25.89 -41.47
CA LEU A 922 14.22 27.06 -40.68
C LEU A 922 14.67 26.89 -39.24
N HIS A 923 15.18 27.95 -38.62
CA HIS A 923 15.47 27.98 -37.18
C HIS A 923 14.20 28.29 -36.36
N LEU A 924 14.15 27.85 -35.10
CA LEU A 924 13.02 28.03 -34.17
C LEU A 924 12.55 29.48 -34.05
N GLU A 925 13.47 30.45 -34.10
CA GLU A 925 13.14 31.89 -34.09
C GLU A 925 12.34 32.34 -35.32
N GLU A 926 12.51 31.68 -36.47
CA GLU A 926 11.80 32.01 -37.70
C GLU A 926 10.32 31.58 -37.68
N TYR A 927 9.91 30.78 -36.69
CA TYR A 927 8.53 30.38 -36.44
C TYR A 927 7.80 31.33 -35.47
N SER A 928 8.36 32.51 -35.20
CA SER A 928 7.71 33.52 -34.35
C SER A 928 6.82 34.47 -35.17
N PRO A 929 5.60 34.81 -34.68
CA PRO A 929 4.81 35.88 -35.26
C PRO A 929 5.35 37.28 -34.95
N ILE A 930 6.21 37.45 -33.94
CA ILE A 930 6.67 38.76 -33.43
C ILE A 930 7.28 39.64 -34.54
N PRO A 931 8.21 39.14 -35.39
CA PRO A 931 8.82 39.97 -36.45
C PRO A 931 7.82 40.46 -37.51
N TRP A 932 6.66 39.81 -37.62
CA TRP A 932 5.63 40.09 -38.61
C TRP A 932 4.46 40.89 -38.04
N ALA A 933 4.24 40.84 -36.72
CA ALA A 933 3.23 41.60 -36.00
C ALA A 933 3.31 43.11 -36.26
N ARG A 934 4.50 43.64 -36.52
CA ARG A 934 4.73 45.05 -36.92
C ARG A 934 4.00 45.51 -38.18
N ASN A 935 3.51 44.57 -39.00
CA ASN A 935 2.76 44.88 -40.22
C ASN A 935 1.26 45.02 -39.99
N VAL A 936 0.78 44.71 -38.78
CA VAL A 936 -0.64 44.67 -38.43
C VAL A 936 -1.09 46.05 -37.97
N LYS A 937 -1.72 46.81 -38.88
CA LYS A 937 -2.15 48.20 -38.63
C LYS A 937 -3.66 48.36 -38.42
N ILE A 938 -4.39 47.25 -38.39
CA ILE A 938 -5.84 47.22 -38.25
C ILE A 938 -6.23 46.80 -36.83
N PRO A 939 -7.46 47.15 -36.38
CA PRO A 939 -7.96 46.76 -35.08
C PRO A 939 -7.73 45.27 -34.79
N THR A 940 -7.14 44.97 -33.64
CA THR A 940 -6.78 43.59 -33.27
C THR A 940 -7.19 43.22 -31.85
N TYR A 941 -8.00 42.17 -31.70
CA TYR A 941 -8.35 41.58 -30.40
C TYR A 941 -7.61 40.27 -30.21
N MET A 942 -6.79 40.16 -29.17
CA MET A 942 -6.04 38.97 -28.83
C MET A 942 -6.55 38.37 -27.53
N PHE A 943 -6.51 37.04 -27.43
CA PHE A 943 -6.76 36.38 -26.16
C PHE A 943 -5.94 35.11 -25.98
N GLN A 944 -5.49 34.85 -24.74
CA GLN A 944 -4.56 33.77 -24.41
C GLN A 944 -4.84 33.23 -23.00
N VAL A 945 -4.59 31.93 -22.77
CA VAL A 945 -4.60 31.37 -21.40
C VAL A 945 -3.39 31.89 -20.64
N ARG A 946 -3.61 32.52 -19.47
CA ARG A 946 -2.56 33.23 -18.72
C ARG A 946 -1.43 32.31 -18.27
N ASN A 947 -1.77 31.12 -17.80
CA ASN A 947 -0.85 30.11 -17.28
C ASN A 947 -0.75 28.90 -18.22
N ASP A 948 -0.70 29.15 -19.53
CA ASP A 948 -0.62 28.10 -20.56
C ASP A 948 0.64 27.24 -20.40
N LEU A 949 0.50 25.92 -20.36
CA LEU A 949 1.64 25.00 -20.27
C LEU A 949 2.49 24.93 -21.55
N ALA A 950 2.02 25.46 -22.68
CA ALA A 950 2.72 25.42 -23.96
C ALA A 950 3.58 26.67 -24.24
N THR A 951 3.41 27.77 -23.51
CA THR A 951 4.17 29.01 -23.72
C THR A 951 4.21 29.86 -22.45
N HIS A 952 5.04 30.90 -22.43
CA HIS A 952 5.07 31.87 -21.33
C HIS A 952 4.25 33.12 -21.68
N TRP A 953 3.62 33.76 -20.69
CA TRP A 953 2.78 34.95 -20.91
C TRP A 953 3.56 36.11 -21.55
N SER A 954 4.88 36.19 -21.35
CA SER A 954 5.71 37.23 -21.96
C SER A 954 5.80 37.11 -23.48
N ASP A 955 5.85 35.88 -24.03
CA ASP A 955 5.89 35.66 -25.49
C ASP A 955 4.64 36.24 -26.16
N VAL A 956 3.48 36.03 -25.54
CA VAL A 956 2.22 36.59 -26.05
C VAL A 956 2.13 38.10 -25.86
N GLN A 957 2.66 38.62 -24.75
CA GLN A 957 2.76 40.07 -24.53
C GLN A 957 3.67 40.72 -25.59
N ASP A 958 4.78 40.09 -25.94
CA ASP A 958 5.71 40.58 -26.96
C ASP A 958 5.07 40.61 -28.36
N VAL A 959 4.26 39.60 -28.70
CA VAL A 959 3.45 39.61 -29.94
C VAL A 959 2.47 40.77 -29.93
N PHE A 960 1.74 40.96 -28.83
CA PHE A 960 0.78 42.07 -28.70
C PHE A 960 1.47 43.43 -28.80
N ASP A 961 2.59 43.62 -28.13
CA ASP A 961 3.34 44.88 -28.10
C ASP A 961 3.93 45.22 -29.47
N ALA A 962 4.36 44.21 -30.23
CA ALA A 962 4.86 44.37 -31.60
C ALA A 962 3.79 44.84 -32.60
N ILE A 963 2.50 44.73 -32.30
CA ILE A 963 1.41 45.22 -33.16
C ILE A 963 1.28 46.75 -33.03
N PRO A 964 1.46 47.54 -34.11
CA PRO A 964 1.39 49.00 -34.05
C PRO A 964 -0.03 49.56 -34.12
N ALA A 965 -1.06 48.73 -34.30
CA ALA A 965 -2.46 49.18 -34.30
C ALA A 965 -2.79 49.91 -32.99
N LYS A 966 -3.41 51.09 -33.10
CA LYS A 966 -3.84 51.88 -31.93
C LYS A 966 -4.96 51.17 -31.17
N ASP A 967 -5.87 50.57 -31.93
CA ASP A 967 -7.03 49.86 -31.42
C ASP A 967 -6.68 48.38 -31.28
N LYS A 968 -5.99 48.02 -30.19
CA LYS A 968 -5.67 46.64 -29.86
C LYS A 968 -6.02 46.30 -28.41
N GLU A 969 -6.56 45.11 -28.20
CA GLU A 969 -6.93 44.59 -26.87
C GLU A 969 -6.32 43.20 -26.66
N LEU A 970 -5.83 42.91 -25.45
CA LEU A 970 -5.33 41.60 -25.04
C LEU A 970 -6.08 41.12 -23.81
N PHE A 971 -6.79 40.00 -23.94
CA PHE A 971 -7.53 39.38 -22.86
C PHE A 971 -6.85 38.10 -22.34
N TRP A 972 -6.70 38.01 -21.03
CA TRP A 972 -6.11 36.86 -20.36
C TRP A 972 -7.19 35.96 -19.76
N ILE A 973 -7.24 34.71 -20.21
CA ILE A 973 -8.11 33.67 -19.65
C ILE A 973 -7.42 33.10 -18.41
N ASN A 974 -8.08 33.21 -17.26
CA ASN A 974 -7.59 32.72 -15.97
C ASN A 974 -8.36 31.47 -15.53
N GLY A 975 -7.82 30.71 -14.57
CA GLY A 975 -8.48 29.53 -14.00
C GLY A 975 -8.28 28.22 -14.76
N THR A 976 -7.42 28.21 -15.78
CA THR A 976 -6.97 27.01 -16.48
C THR A 976 -5.51 27.14 -16.90
N THR A 977 -4.84 26.01 -17.08
CA THR A 977 -3.49 25.89 -17.66
C THR A 977 -3.50 25.25 -19.05
N ARG A 978 -4.66 24.75 -19.51
CA ARG A 978 -4.80 24.05 -20.78
C ARG A 978 -5.01 25.04 -21.93
N ARG A 979 -4.13 25.01 -22.93
CA ARG A 979 -4.29 25.81 -24.16
C ARG A 979 -5.62 25.54 -24.88
N TRP A 980 -6.14 24.32 -24.82
CA TRP A 980 -7.38 23.95 -25.52
C TRP A 980 -8.62 24.65 -24.96
N ASP A 981 -8.64 24.98 -23.66
CA ASP A 981 -9.70 25.83 -23.10
C ASP A 981 -9.70 27.22 -23.73
N GLY A 982 -8.52 27.68 -24.15
CA GLY A 982 -8.34 28.88 -24.94
C GLY A 982 -9.08 28.84 -26.28
N TYR A 983 -8.98 27.74 -27.02
CA TYR A 983 -9.68 27.60 -28.30
C TYR A 983 -11.19 27.43 -28.14
N LEU A 984 -11.65 26.92 -27.00
CA LEU A 984 -13.07 26.81 -26.66
C LEU A 984 -13.62 28.07 -25.96
N HIS A 985 -12.81 29.10 -25.76
CA HIS A 985 -13.22 30.29 -25.01
C HIS A 985 -14.35 31.06 -25.72
N PHE A 986 -14.26 31.23 -27.04
CA PHE A 986 -15.25 31.98 -27.81
C PHE A 986 -16.64 31.34 -27.70
N GLN A 987 -16.76 30.03 -27.84
CA GLN A 987 -18.06 29.35 -27.71
C GLN A 987 -18.61 29.31 -26.27
N ARG A 988 -17.75 29.49 -25.25
CA ARG A 988 -18.18 29.56 -23.84
C ARG A 988 -18.55 30.99 -23.43
N HIS A 989 -17.89 31.99 -23.99
CA HIS A 989 -18.00 33.41 -23.65
C HIS A 989 -17.93 34.30 -24.91
N PRO A 990 -18.97 34.27 -25.77
CA PRO A 990 -18.92 34.93 -27.08
C PRO A 990 -19.04 36.46 -27.03
N GLU A 991 -19.55 37.02 -25.93
CA GLU A 991 -20.08 38.38 -25.87
C GLU A 991 -19.03 39.45 -26.19
N ALA A 992 -17.82 39.33 -25.62
CA ALA A 992 -16.75 40.30 -25.83
C ALA A 992 -16.26 40.31 -27.29
N ILE A 993 -16.14 39.13 -27.89
CA ILE A 993 -15.64 38.97 -29.26
C ILE A 993 -16.70 39.43 -30.27
N LEU A 994 -17.98 39.08 -30.05
CA LEU A 994 -19.07 39.57 -30.88
C LEU A 994 -19.18 41.10 -30.82
N LYS A 995 -19.07 41.70 -29.62
CA LYS A 995 -19.05 43.16 -29.45
C LYS A 995 -17.86 43.81 -30.17
N TRP A 996 -16.69 43.17 -30.14
CA TRP A 996 -15.52 43.64 -30.88
C TRP A 996 -15.76 43.62 -32.40
N LEU A 997 -16.26 42.50 -32.93
CA LEU A 997 -16.60 42.38 -34.36
C LEU A 997 -17.67 43.40 -34.77
N GLU A 998 -18.72 43.55 -33.95
CA GLU A 998 -19.80 44.51 -34.17
C GLU A 998 -19.25 45.94 -34.26
N ARG A 999 -18.34 46.33 -33.36
CA ARG A 999 -17.74 47.68 -33.34
C ARG A 999 -16.96 48.03 -34.61
N TRP A 1000 -16.26 47.06 -35.19
CA TRP A 1000 -15.32 47.32 -36.29
C TRP A 1000 -15.85 46.93 -37.66
N MET A 1001 -16.90 46.12 -37.72
CA MET A 1001 -17.50 45.66 -38.97
C MET A 1001 -18.88 46.25 -39.27
N ASN A 1002 -19.49 47.04 -38.37
CA ASN A 1002 -20.68 47.84 -38.65
C ASN A 1002 -20.36 49.25 -39.16
#